data_AF-R7J3L1-F1
#
_entry.id   AF-R7J3L1-F1
#
_cell.length_a   1.000
_cell.length_b   1.000
_cell.length_c   1.000
_cell.angle_alpha   90.00
_cell.angle_beta   90.00
_cell.angle_gamma   90.00
#
_symmetry.space_group_name_H-M   'P 1'
#
loop_
_entity.id
_entity.type
_entity.pdbx_description
1 polymer ?
#
loop_
_entity_poly.entity_id
_entity_poly.type
_entity_poly.pdbx_seq_one_letter_code
_entity_poly.pdbx_strand_id
1 'polypeptide(L)'
;MKPSLITRRVRTVLSAVLVAIGLYAPPKASAGVPYPNDLYLTQQSDVTCTLVSNAMMLRARTYLSNNSNWTAITEASLMPYGWINGAGQRSNYSATFGNCSFTVNQAYVNGLTVAQLQGILNAHPEGVCIYVTSIPHAQWITDIENGIVYSGDSSCAAYFGRRPLSNTLQGQYCGYNQNTVLARVTSYWYVSSYNVPANTSYTTPSITQKKQNLPNGTYRIACYNNPTYGLDVAGGSTADEANVHIWEYSGAKQQQFNVTFAGDHYNIQAVHSGKNLDLYRAASAPGTNVQQYAIDGTDVQNWVLEEAGEGAFYIVNNNGLYMDVKDGIVSNSTNVQGYSGNKSNAQKWFFIAVDGKQSIPDGDYQIHLASNFGYGVVESTGTSSSGSNIHLWTLDNSAHHKWNVKYLGNGYYSIRLKHSNMALNLNGGPYKGYANAQQHPFSDNDEASMWMLKDAGDGSFYIVNKKGLFLDVYGAKVANGTNIGGWCGNSGDAQKWKFVAVNGTQTIKDGYYNIRSAKDNNFGVDVETVSKENNANVHLWTIGTGNNQKWNVKYLGDGYYSMAAAHSRKALDMHRGGIDNGCNVQQYDNTAATNNAQQWIIKETGDGAYYIINKNGLFLDIENGTIANGTNIAGWCGNRTPAQKWVFTAVNVDKEPPVISNIKITNLTSSGYTVTCTVTDNEKVTSVKMPTWSVANDQDDIKWYEATVNGNTATCDIKTSNHNNETGVYLTHIYAEDDLGNTTNTSAGEIDVPVRGTNPDRLPDGVYRIACYSNVNYGLDVANASTADEANVIISEYSGRMNQQFNVTYSNGYYHLQALHSGKNLDLYKAGSASGTNVQQYSIDGTEVQNWALRSTADGTYFIVNSNGLYMDVTNGTMADGVNVQGHSGNQSDAQKWIFIAVNGVQSIPDGDYQIRLTKDFRYGVGVQDASTSSGANVQLQRITGEDNQKWSVKYLGNGYYSLTAKHSDMALNLYGKEYKGSPNILQHQFTEGDDASEWILRDAGAGNFYIINKCGRFADVSNGVFVDGTNINGWTGNSSDAQKFKFVAVDGGQSLYDGIYQIRNSSNRNLVLDVDQASTDNSANVKLSKANGGDSQKWRISYLGDGYYSIVAVHSDKALDMQNAGIDNNCKVQQYENSAATNEAQQWIIKEAGDKEFYIIHKNGLFLDVVNGTIADGSGIQGFVGNRTDAQRWVFTDADSGDISGIDTPAVGKTIEKVEYYDVNGRLSEKPYEGFNLIVTIYDDGTKEVKKAFVK
;
A
#
# COMPACT_ATOMS: atom_id res chain seq x y z
N MET A 1 -54.48 -50.59 2.71
CA MET A 1 -54.80 -51.86 3.42
C MET A 1 -54.56 -51.65 4.92
N LYS A 2 -55.16 -52.46 5.80
CA LYS A 2 -54.69 -52.71 7.20
C LYS A 2 -53.87 -54.02 7.21
N PRO A 3 -53.09 -54.40 8.26
CA PRO A 3 -52.75 -53.71 9.52
C PRO A 3 -51.26 -53.21 9.49
N SER A 4 -50.23 -53.53 10.31
CA SER A 4 -50.03 -54.42 11.49
C SER A 4 -48.73 -54.15 12.31
N LEU A 5 -48.79 -54.56 13.59
CA LEU A 5 -47.77 -55.19 14.47
C LEU A 5 -46.32 -54.61 14.64
N ILE A 6 -46.05 -54.06 15.85
CA ILE A 6 -45.11 -54.55 16.90
C ILE A 6 -43.65 -54.91 16.45
N THR A 7 -42.55 -54.29 16.94
CA THR A 7 -42.10 -54.16 18.37
C THR A 7 -41.08 -53.02 18.62
N ARG A 8 -40.78 -52.73 19.90
CA ARG A 8 -39.58 -52.04 20.46
C ARG A 8 -38.25 -52.50 19.79
N ARG A 9 -37.10 -51.79 19.82
CA ARG A 9 -36.54 -50.61 20.55
C ARG A 9 -35.32 -50.11 19.72
N VAL A 10 -34.65 -48.96 19.86
CA VAL A 10 -34.68 -47.75 20.73
C VAL A 10 -34.42 -46.52 19.82
N ARG A 11 -34.48 -45.27 20.32
CA ARG A 11 -33.92 -44.07 19.63
C ARG A 11 -33.35 -43.03 20.59
N THR A 12 -32.47 -42.18 20.06
CA THR A 12 -31.78 -41.07 20.72
C THR A 12 -31.94 -39.80 19.88
N VAL A 13 -32.27 -38.67 20.56
CA VAL A 13 -32.05 -37.26 20.15
C VAL A 13 -32.91 -36.59 19.03
N LEU A 14 -33.46 -35.42 19.42
CA LEU A 14 -33.89 -34.19 18.70
C LEU A 14 -34.57 -34.23 17.31
N SER A 15 -35.81 -33.67 17.26
CA SER A 15 -36.10 -32.39 16.57
C SER A 15 -37.52 -31.83 16.90
N ALA A 16 -37.72 -30.54 16.65
CA ALA A 16 -38.91 -29.70 16.90
C ALA A 16 -40.02 -29.89 15.81
N VAL A 17 -41.28 -29.41 15.89
CA VAL A 17 -42.17 -28.84 16.94
C VAL A 17 -43.62 -28.83 16.36
N LEU A 18 -44.68 -29.07 17.18
CA LEU A 18 -45.91 -28.23 17.26
C LEU A 18 -46.99 -28.76 18.23
N VAL A 19 -47.34 -27.89 19.18
CA VAL A 19 -48.61 -27.68 19.92
C VAL A 19 -49.77 -28.68 19.75
N ALA A 20 -50.24 -29.24 20.87
CA ALA A 20 -51.66 -29.15 21.30
C ALA A 20 -51.88 -29.66 22.76
N ILE A 21 -52.86 -29.05 23.45
CA ILE A 21 -53.49 -29.45 24.74
C ILE A 21 -52.53 -29.66 25.93
N GLY A 22 -52.48 -28.66 26.82
CA GLY A 22 -51.62 -28.70 28.00
C GLY A 22 -52.19 -29.44 29.21
N LEU A 23 -51.28 -29.97 30.02
CA LEU A 23 -51.46 -30.14 31.47
C LEU A 23 -50.32 -29.35 32.14
N TYR A 24 -50.58 -28.07 32.44
CA TYR A 24 -49.72 -27.31 33.35
C TYR A 24 -49.82 -27.94 34.73
N ALA A 25 -48.73 -28.55 35.21
CA ALA A 25 -48.54 -28.66 36.65
C ALA A 25 -48.34 -27.23 37.18
N PRO A 26 -49.19 -26.72 38.10
CA PRO A 26 -49.00 -25.38 38.64
C PRO A 26 -47.66 -25.30 39.36
N PRO A 27 -46.99 -24.13 39.36
CA PRO A 27 -45.76 -23.96 40.12
C PRO A 27 -46.04 -24.19 41.61
N LYS A 28 -45.17 -24.97 42.25
CA LYS A 28 -45.02 -24.90 43.70
C LYS A 28 -44.19 -23.66 44.02
N ALA A 29 -44.51 -22.98 45.11
CA ALA A 29 -43.50 -22.14 45.76
C ALA A 29 -42.29 -23.05 46.09
N SER A 30 -41.07 -22.63 45.73
CA SER A 30 -39.88 -23.31 46.22
C SER A 30 -39.76 -23.06 47.72
N ALA A 31 -39.34 -24.09 48.47
CA ALA A 31 -39.15 -23.97 49.92
C ALA A 31 -38.26 -22.75 50.23
N GLY A 32 -38.72 -21.91 51.16
CA GLY A 32 -38.02 -20.68 51.56
C GLY A 32 -38.43 -19.38 50.86
N VAL A 33 -39.30 -19.40 49.83
CA VAL A 33 -39.84 -18.15 49.23
C VAL A 33 -41.11 -17.70 49.97
N PRO A 34 -41.13 -16.54 50.65
CA PRO A 34 -42.33 -16.03 51.29
C PRO A 34 -43.32 -15.47 50.26
N TYR A 35 -44.62 -15.53 50.59
CA TYR A 35 -45.62 -14.71 49.92
C TYR A 35 -45.47 -13.23 50.31
N PRO A 36 -45.99 -12.27 49.54
CA PRO A 36 -46.01 -10.85 49.93
C PRO A 36 -46.59 -10.64 51.34
N ASN A 37 -46.03 -9.73 52.12
CA ASN A 37 -46.41 -9.54 53.53
C ASN A 37 -47.89 -9.17 53.71
N ASP A 38 -48.43 -8.41 52.76
CA ASP A 38 -49.83 -8.00 52.65
C ASP A 38 -50.76 -9.09 52.08
N LEU A 39 -50.22 -10.25 51.66
CA LEU A 39 -51.04 -11.44 51.41
C LEU A 39 -51.53 -12.08 52.73
N TYR A 40 -50.75 -11.94 53.81
CA TYR A 40 -51.13 -12.40 55.15
C TYR A 40 -52.18 -11.48 55.78
N LEU A 41 -53.23 -12.07 56.35
CA LEU A 41 -54.36 -11.37 56.96
C LEU A 41 -54.55 -11.79 58.42
N THR A 42 -54.72 -10.78 59.28
CA THR A 42 -55.15 -10.93 60.67
C THR A 42 -56.67 -10.78 60.76
N GLN A 43 -57.33 -11.58 61.57
CA GLN A 43 -58.79 -11.62 61.65
C GLN A 43 -59.40 -10.35 62.23
N GLN A 44 -60.47 -9.86 61.61
CA GLN A 44 -61.24 -8.72 62.11
C GLN A 44 -62.19 -9.08 63.27
N SER A 45 -62.37 -10.36 63.57
CA SER A 45 -63.17 -10.84 64.71
C SER A 45 -62.65 -12.19 65.20
N ASP A 46 -62.75 -12.45 66.51
CA ASP A 46 -62.21 -13.66 67.16
C ASP A 46 -62.77 -15.00 66.64
N VAL A 47 -63.84 -14.96 65.86
CA VAL A 47 -64.52 -16.14 65.29
C VAL A 47 -64.34 -16.29 63.77
N THR A 48 -63.70 -15.35 63.05
CA THR A 48 -63.58 -15.42 61.58
C THR A 48 -62.33 -16.16 61.07
N CYS A 49 -61.49 -16.72 61.95
CA CYS A 49 -60.25 -17.43 61.62
C CYS A 49 -60.29 -18.34 60.37
N THR A 50 -61.37 -19.10 60.19
CA THR A 50 -61.60 -20.01 59.05
C THR A 50 -61.84 -19.24 57.75
N LEU A 51 -62.62 -18.16 57.80
CA LEU A 51 -62.86 -17.25 56.67
C LEU A 51 -61.55 -16.56 56.26
N VAL A 52 -60.76 -16.11 57.23
CA VAL A 52 -59.49 -15.38 57.00
C VAL A 52 -58.44 -16.30 56.38
N SER A 53 -58.28 -17.50 56.93
CA SER A 53 -57.36 -18.51 56.42
C SER A 53 -57.78 -19.03 55.04
N ASN A 54 -59.08 -19.08 54.73
CA ASN A 54 -59.56 -19.33 53.37
C ASN A 54 -59.27 -18.12 52.44
N ALA A 55 -59.45 -16.88 52.90
CA ALA A 55 -59.11 -15.70 52.11
C ALA A 55 -57.61 -15.66 51.75
N MET A 56 -56.71 -15.92 52.70
CA MET A 56 -55.27 -16.03 52.44
C MET A 56 -54.94 -17.14 51.43
N MET A 57 -55.55 -18.32 51.55
CA MET A 57 -55.38 -19.43 50.59
C MET A 57 -55.83 -19.05 49.17
N LEU A 58 -56.95 -18.32 49.03
CA LEU A 58 -57.42 -17.85 47.72
C LEU A 58 -56.58 -16.69 47.17
N ARG A 59 -56.04 -15.81 48.03
CA ARG A 59 -55.02 -14.84 47.63
C ARG A 59 -53.79 -15.55 47.06
N ALA A 60 -53.28 -16.56 47.76
CA ALA A 60 -52.12 -17.34 47.33
C ALA A 60 -52.33 -18.03 45.99
N ARG A 61 -53.49 -18.68 45.75
CA ARG A 61 -53.82 -19.24 44.43
C ARG A 61 -53.86 -18.17 43.33
N THR A 62 -54.40 -16.99 43.64
CA THR A 62 -54.51 -15.89 42.67
C THR A 62 -53.14 -15.30 42.33
N TYR A 63 -52.29 -15.12 43.34
CA TYR A 63 -50.88 -14.72 43.21
C TYR A 63 -50.06 -15.74 42.39
N LEU A 64 -50.16 -17.03 42.71
CA LEU A 64 -49.50 -18.13 41.96
C LEU A 64 -49.97 -18.29 40.50
N SER A 65 -51.01 -17.55 40.10
CA SER A 65 -51.52 -17.51 38.71
C SER A 65 -51.15 -16.20 38.00
N ASN A 66 -50.22 -15.42 38.55
CA ASN A 66 -49.79 -14.10 38.04
C ASN A 66 -50.95 -13.12 37.83
N ASN A 67 -51.91 -13.06 38.76
CA ASN A 67 -53.01 -12.11 38.75
C ASN A 67 -52.94 -11.19 39.98
N SER A 68 -52.61 -9.91 39.77
CA SER A 68 -52.45 -8.92 40.85
C SER A 68 -53.76 -8.48 41.53
N ASN A 69 -54.93 -8.95 41.11
CA ASN A 69 -56.21 -8.69 41.81
C ASN A 69 -56.39 -9.51 43.10
N TRP A 70 -55.37 -10.29 43.52
CA TRP A 70 -55.44 -11.06 44.77
C TRP A 70 -55.77 -10.16 45.99
N THR A 71 -55.38 -8.89 45.99
CA THR A 71 -55.73 -7.90 47.03
C THR A 71 -57.24 -7.70 47.20
N ALA A 72 -58.04 -7.85 46.14
CA ALA A 72 -59.49 -7.72 46.17
C ALA A 72 -60.20 -8.89 46.89
N ILE A 73 -59.50 -10.01 47.11
CA ILE A 73 -59.98 -11.11 47.95
C ILE A 73 -59.76 -10.71 49.41
N THR A 74 -60.83 -10.61 50.19
CA THR A 74 -60.83 -10.17 51.60
C THR A 74 -61.80 -11.03 52.41
N GLU A 75 -61.77 -10.94 53.76
CA GLU A 75 -62.83 -11.53 54.59
C GLU A 75 -64.22 -11.10 54.12
N ALA A 76 -64.40 -9.78 53.91
CA ALA A 76 -65.66 -9.19 53.50
C ALA A 76 -66.11 -9.64 52.09
N SER A 77 -65.20 -9.76 51.12
CA SER A 77 -65.57 -10.24 49.78
C SER A 77 -65.85 -11.74 49.74
N LEU A 78 -65.18 -12.54 50.57
CA LEU A 78 -65.38 -13.99 50.64
C LEU A 78 -66.63 -14.38 51.44
N MET A 79 -67.06 -13.56 52.41
CA MET A 79 -68.17 -13.86 53.32
C MET A 79 -69.48 -14.32 52.62
N PRO A 80 -69.96 -13.69 51.53
CA PRO A 80 -71.20 -14.10 50.85
C PRO A 80 -71.14 -15.52 50.26
N TYR A 81 -69.95 -16.00 49.92
CA TYR A 81 -69.73 -17.31 49.27
C TYR A 81 -69.39 -18.40 50.27
N GLY A 82 -68.42 -18.14 51.15
CA GLY A 82 -67.82 -19.13 52.04
C GLY A 82 -68.43 -19.21 53.43
N TRP A 83 -69.16 -18.20 53.89
CA TRP A 83 -69.65 -18.11 55.27
C TRP A 83 -71.12 -18.54 55.44
N ILE A 84 -71.47 -18.94 56.66
CA ILE A 84 -72.83 -18.98 57.18
C ILE A 84 -72.81 -18.27 58.54
N ASN A 85 -73.58 -17.19 58.65
CA ASN A 85 -73.65 -16.41 59.89
C ASN A 85 -74.18 -17.28 61.04
N GLY A 86 -73.46 -17.32 62.17
CA GLY A 86 -73.76 -18.18 63.32
C GLY A 86 -73.36 -19.67 63.17
N ALA A 87 -72.84 -20.12 62.03
CA ALA A 87 -72.41 -21.51 61.82
C ALA A 87 -70.98 -21.68 61.26
N GLY A 88 -70.33 -20.61 60.79
CA GLY A 88 -68.94 -20.61 60.34
C GLY A 88 -68.75 -20.89 58.85
N GLN A 89 -67.57 -21.40 58.48
CA GLN A 89 -67.21 -21.67 57.09
C GLN A 89 -67.96 -22.88 56.53
N ARG A 90 -68.51 -22.75 55.32
CA ARG A 90 -69.15 -23.84 54.56
C ARG A 90 -68.15 -24.94 54.26
N SER A 91 -68.58 -26.20 54.37
CA SER A 91 -67.75 -27.36 54.00
C SER A 91 -67.31 -27.31 52.53
N ASN A 92 -68.24 -27.05 51.61
CA ASN A 92 -67.91 -26.85 50.20
C ASN A 92 -68.55 -25.56 49.70
N TYR A 93 -67.84 -24.78 48.90
CA TYR A 93 -68.36 -23.55 48.28
C TYR A 93 -67.62 -23.22 46.97
N SER A 94 -68.25 -22.41 46.13
CA SER A 94 -67.59 -21.76 44.99
C SER A 94 -67.69 -20.24 45.13
N ALA A 95 -66.63 -19.53 44.76
CA ALA A 95 -66.51 -18.08 44.88
C ALA A 95 -65.93 -17.47 43.60
N THR A 96 -66.33 -16.24 43.28
CA THR A 96 -65.88 -15.52 42.07
C THR A 96 -65.52 -14.08 42.43
N PHE A 97 -64.31 -13.66 42.03
CA PHE A 97 -63.75 -12.34 42.31
C PHE A 97 -63.23 -11.74 41.00
N GLY A 98 -63.97 -10.79 40.42
CA GLY A 98 -63.67 -10.26 39.08
C GLY A 98 -63.70 -11.36 38.03
N ASN A 99 -62.58 -11.57 37.32
CA ASN A 99 -62.40 -12.63 36.33
C ASN A 99 -61.93 -13.98 36.92
N CYS A 100 -61.68 -14.05 38.23
CA CYS A 100 -61.18 -15.24 38.92
C CYS A 100 -62.34 -16.03 39.53
N SER A 101 -62.36 -17.36 39.38
CA SER A 101 -63.31 -18.23 40.10
C SER A 101 -62.65 -19.46 40.71
N PHE A 102 -63.23 -19.95 41.81
CA PHE A 102 -62.67 -20.99 42.68
C PHE A 102 -63.78 -21.92 43.15
N THR A 103 -63.44 -23.19 43.33
CA THR A 103 -64.21 -24.14 44.15
C THR A 103 -63.31 -24.64 45.27
N VAL A 104 -63.84 -24.65 46.49
CA VAL A 104 -63.11 -25.02 47.71
C VAL A 104 -63.90 -26.10 48.42
N ASN A 105 -63.20 -27.16 48.84
CA ASN A 105 -63.78 -28.31 49.52
C ASN A 105 -63.14 -28.53 50.89
N GLN A 106 -63.92 -29.08 51.82
CA GLN A 106 -63.46 -29.54 53.14
C GLN A 106 -63.25 -31.06 53.11
N ALA A 107 -62.10 -31.52 53.58
CA ALA A 107 -61.86 -32.91 53.91
C ALA A 107 -61.83 -33.07 55.43
N TYR A 108 -62.55 -34.07 55.95
CA TYR A 108 -62.47 -34.48 57.36
C TYR A 108 -61.34 -35.48 57.55
N VAL A 109 -60.61 -35.34 58.66
CA VAL A 109 -59.46 -36.19 59.03
C VAL A 109 -59.47 -36.45 60.53
N ASN A 110 -58.78 -37.50 60.98
CA ASN A 110 -58.61 -37.83 62.40
C ASN A 110 -57.14 -37.69 62.80
N GLY A 111 -56.67 -36.43 62.80
CA GLY A 111 -55.25 -36.10 62.87
C GLY A 111 -54.53 -36.25 61.53
N LEU A 112 -53.34 -35.64 61.47
CA LEU A 112 -52.38 -35.70 60.36
C LEU A 112 -50.97 -35.96 60.91
N THR A 113 -50.13 -36.57 60.09
CA THR A 113 -48.67 -36.54 60.24
C THR A 113 -48.04 -35.52 59.30
N VAL A 114 -46.81 -35.09 59.59
CA VAL A 114 -46.04 -34.18 58.71
C VAL A 114 -45.94 -34.73 57.27
N ALA A 115 -45.77 -36.05 57.11
CA ALA A 115 -45.71 -36.71 55.80
C ALA A 115 -47.06 -36.68 55.04
N GLN A 116 -48.19 -36.86 55.73
CA GLN A 116 -49.51 -36.73 55.11
C GLN A 116 -49.81 -35.29 54.71
N LEU A 117 -49.48 -34.31 55.57
CA LEU A 117 -49.62 -32.89 55.26
C LEU A 117 -48.71 -32.47 54.09
N GLN A 118 -47.48 -32.99 54.02
CA GLN A 118 -46.60 -32.80 52.87
C GLN A 118 -47.23 -33.34 51.58
N GLY A 119 -47.92 -34.48 51.64
CA GLY A 119 -48.70 -35.03 50.53
C GLY A 119 -49.84 -34.13 50.07
N ILE A 120 -50.57 -33.52 51.02
CA ILE A 120 -51.67 -32.57 50.74
C ILE A 120 -51.11 -31.29 50.09
N LEU A 121 -50.09 -30.67 50.67
CA LEU A 121 -49.43 -29.47 50.13
C LEU A 121 -48.75 -29.73 48.77
N ASN A 122 -48.35 -30.98 48.49
CA ASN A 122 -47.82 -31.37 47.18
C ASN A 122 -48.88 -31.33 46.07
N ALA A 123 -50.17 -31.45 46.40
CA ALA A 123 -51.30 -31.27 45.48
C ALA A 123 -51.87 -29.84 45.49
N HIS A 124 -51.74 -29.13 46.62
CA HIS A 124 -52.26 -27.78 46.84
C HIS A 124 -51.12 -26.78 47.13
N PRO A 125 -50.41 -26.29 46.10
CA PRO A 125 -49.28 -25.37 46.26
C PRO A 125 -49.65 -23.97 46.77
N GLU A 126 -50.94 -23.60 46.77
CA GLU A 126 -51.45 -22.40 47.45
C GLU A 126 -51.54 -22.57 48.98
N GLY A 127 -51.15 -23.73 49.51
CA GLY A 127 -51.35 -24.10 50.91
C GLY A 127 -52.75 -24.65 51.18
N VAL A 128 -53.02 -24.98 52.46
CA VAL A 128 -54.35 -25.46 52.91
C VAL A 128 -54.73 -24.85 54.26
N CYS A 129 -56.02 -24.62 54.46
CA CYS A 129 -56.55 -24.11 55.73
C CYS A 129 -56.89 -25.29 56.67
N ILE A 130 -56.04 -25.61 57.65
CA ILE A 130 -56.33 -26.64 58.67
C ILE A 130 -57.22 -26.10 59.79
N TYR A 131 -57.96 -26.99 60.45
CA TYR A 131 -58.80 -26.67 61.61
C TYR A 131 -58.81 -27.79 62.65
N VAL A 132 -58.88 -27.39 63.93
CA VAL A 132 -58.81 -28.28 65.10
C VAL A 132 -60.07 -28.07 65.94
N THR A 133 -61.05 -28.97 65.88
CA THR A 133 -62.34 -28.75 66.59
C THR A 133 -62.19 -28.63 68.12
N SER A 134 -61.16 -29.23 68.71
CA SER A 134 -60.87 -29.16 70.16
C SER A 134 -60.19 -27.86 70.61
N ILE A 135 -59.69 -27.05 69.66
CA ILE A 135 -59.11 -25.72 69.85
C ILE A 135 -59.62 -24.90 68.65
N PRO A 136 -60.89 -24.46 68.65
CA PRO A 136 -61.68 -24.15 67.45
C PRO A 136 -61.18 -22.91 66.70
N HIS A 137 -60.08 -23.11 65.99
CA HIS A 137 -59.28 -22.11 65.29
C HIS A 137 -58.79 -22.68 63.97
N ALA A 138 -58.56 -21.83 62.97
CA ALA A 138 -58.05 -22.22 61.66
C ALA A 138 -56.79 -21.47 61.27
N GLN A 139 -55.89 -22.17 60.58
CA GLN A 139 -54.59 -21.67 60.19
C GLN A 139 -54.30 -22.06 58.75
N TRP A 140 -53.80 -21.12 57.96
CA TRP A 140 -53.39 -21.37 56.59
C TRP A 140 -51.95 -21.89 56.59
N ILE A 141 -51.79 -23.19 56.36
CA ILE A 141 -50.49 -23.84 56.21
C ILE A 141 -49.94 -23.47 54.84
N THR A 142 -48.78 -22.81 54.81
CA THR A 142 -48.13 -22.38 53.58
C THR A 142 -47.32 -23.53 52.97
N ASP A 143 -46.47 -24.17 53.77
CA ASP A 143 -45.44 -25.08 53.32
C ASP A 143 -44.78 -25.84 54.49
N ILE A 144 -43.78 -26.68 54.19
CA ILE A 144 -42.96 -27.43 55.14
C ILE A 144 -41.51 -27.32 54.70
N GLU A 145 -40.62 -26.98 55.64
CA GLU A 145 -39.20 -26.73 55.41
C GLU A 145 -38.37 -27.43 56.49
N ASN A 146 -37.43 -28.29 56.09
CA ASN A 146 -36.58 -29.08 57.00
C ASN A 146 -37.36 -29.88 58.08
N GLY A 147 -38.60 -30.29 57.76
CA GLY A 147 -39.51 -30.99 58.66
C GLY A 147 -40.33 -30.09 59.60
N ILE A 148 -40.08 -28.78 59.61
CA ILE A 148 -40.88 -27.78 60.33
C ILE A 148 -42.04 -27.35 59.43
N VAL A 149 -43.25 -27.37 59.97
CA VAL A 149 -44.47 -26.92 59.29
C VAL A 149 -44.64 -25.42 59.51
N TYR A 150 -44.95 -24.66 58.45
CA TYR A 150 -45.13 -23.21 58.52
C TYR A 150 -46.54 -22.77 58.13
N SER A 151 -46.97 -21.63 58.68
CA SER A 151 -48.33 -21.12 58.52
C SER A 151 -48.45 -19.59 58.65
N GLY A 152 -49.49 -19.04 58.04
CA GLY A 152 -50.09 -17.76 58.41
C GLY A 152 -51.19 -18.00 59.44
N ASP A 153 -51.04 -17.38 60.62
CA ASP A 153 -51.94 -17.57 61.77
C ASP A 153 -52.80 -16.31 62.00
N SER A 154 -54.06 -16.37 61.53
CA SER A 154 -54.98 -15.23 61.48
C SER A 154 -55.32 -14.62 62.85
N SER A 155 -55.10 -15.31 63.96
CA SER A 155 -55.39 -14.79 65.29
C SER A 155 -54.38 -13.76 65.83
N CYS A 156 -53.27 -13.51 65.14
CA CYS A 156 -52.14 -12.75 65.69
C CYS A 156 -52.06 -11.33 65.12
N ALA A 157 -52.84 -10.39 65.68
CA ALA A 157 -52.96 -9.00 65.21
C ALA A 157 -51.65 -8.19 65.12
N ALA A 158 -50.55 -8.69 65.69
CA ALA A 158 -49.22 -8.07 65.66
C ALA A 158 -48.20 -8.80 64.75
N TYR A 159 -48.62 -9.79 63.94
CA TYR A 159 -47.72 -10.61 63.15
C TYR A 159 -48.24 -10.89 61.73
N PHE A 160 -47.64 -10.20 60.75
CA PHE A 160 -47.89 -10.39 59.32
C PHE A 160 -46.72 -11.19 58.72
N GLY A 161 -46.94 -12.47 58.41
CA GLY A 161 -45.91 -13.33 57.81
C GLY A 161 -46.06 -14.83 58.09
N ARG A 162 -45.06 -15.58 57.65
CA ARG A 162 -44.91 -17.05 57.77
C ARG A 162 -44.20 -17.43 59.08
N ARG A 163 -44.86 -18.19 59.97
CA ARG A 163 -44.24 -18.70 61.22
C ARG A 163 -44.37 -20.22 61.44
N PRO A 164 -43.44 -20.85 62.19
CA PRO A 164 -43.54 -22.26 62.56
C PRO A 164 -44.85 -22.58 63.27
N LEU A 165 -45.49 -23.70 62.94
CA LEU A 165 -46.78 -24.13 63.49
C LEU A 165 -46.76 -24.28 65.02
N SER A 166 -45.62 -24.67 65.59
CA SER A 166 -45.34 -24.69 67.04
C SER A 166 -45.49 -23.33 67.72
N ASN A 167 -45.26 -22.23 67.00
CA ASN A 167 -45.21 -20.87 67.52
C ASN A 167 -46.50 -20.09 67.22
N THR A 168 -47.56 -20.80 66.85
CA THR A 168 -48.91 -20.27 66.58
C THR A 168 -49.83 -20.39 67.79
N LEU A 169 -51.06 -19.86 67.72
CA LEU A 169 -52.05 -20.02 68.78
C LEU A 169 -52.42 -21.50 69.02
N GLN A 170 -52.66 -22.29 67.97
CA GLN A 170 -52.82 -23.75 68.12
C GLN A 170 -51.55 -24.40 68.68
N GLY A 171 -50.37 -23.93 68.26
CA GLY A 171 -49.08 -24.35 68.80
C GLY A 171 -49.01 -24.20 70.32
N GLN A 172 -49.34 -23.02 70.85
CA GLN A 172 -49.39 -22.73 72.29
C GLN A 172 -50.34 -23.69 73.04
N TYR A 173 -51.58 -23.85 72.57
CA TYR A 173 -52.56 -24.79 73.16
C TYR A 173 -52.18 -26.28 73.00
N CYS A 174 -51.19 -26.58 72.16
CA CYS A 174 -50.61 -27.91 71.96
C CYS A 174 -49.18 -28.04 72.55
N GLY A 175 -48.80 -27.19 73.50
CA GLY A 175 -47.52 -27.28 74.21
C GLY A 175 -46.31 -26.93 73.34
N TYR A 176 -46.48 -25.98 72.42
CA TYR A 176 -45.50 -25.55 71.42
C TYR A 176 -45.01 -26.68 70.50
N ASN A 177 -45.85 -27.69 70.24
CA ASN A 177 -45.47 -28.86 69.45
C ASN A 177 -46.35 -29.04 68.19
N GLN A 178 -45.75 -28.87 67.01
CA GLN A 178 -46.46 -29.02 65.72
C GLN A 178 -47.09 -30.41 65.54
N ASN A 179 -46.46 -31.48 66.03
CA ASN A 179 -46.99 -32.84 65.86
C ASN A 179 -48.25 -33.05 66.71
N THR A 180 -48.30 -32.40 67.88
CA THR A 180 -49.49 -32.37 68.75
C THR A 180 -50.61 -31.53 68.15
N VAL A 181 -50.29 -30.46 67.40
CA VAL A 181 -51.28 -29.73 66.58
C VAL A 181 -51.82 -30.63 65.47
N LEU A 182 -50.94 -31.20 64.64
CA LEU A 182 -51.35 -32.02 63.50
C LEU A 182 -52.17 -33.24 63.90
N ALA A 183 -51.79 -33.93 64.98
CA ALA A 183 -52.55 -35.06 65.53
C ALA A 183 -53.96 -34.69 66.03
N ARG A 184 -54.28 -33.41 66.17
CA ARG A 184 -55.60 -32.90 66.57
C ARG A 184 -56.40 -32.26 65.42
N VAL A 185 -55.84 -32.15 64.21
CA VAL A 185 -56.56 -31.63 63.04
C VAL A 185 -57.76 -32.52 62.72
N THR A 186 -58.95 -31.91 62.67
CA THR A 186 -60.22 -32.60 62.41
C THR A 186 -60.73 -32.38 60.99
N SER A 187 -60.28 -31.31 60.33
CA SER A 187 -60.56 -31.06 58.91
C SER A 187 -59.56 -30.08 58.30
N TYR A 188 -59.51 -30.02 56.98
CA TYR A 188 -58.86 -28.94 56.23
C TYR A 188 -59.67 -28.55 55.00
N TRP A 189 -59.56 -27.28 54.59
CA TRP A 189 -60.08 -26.75 53.33
C TRP A 189 -58.95 -26.61 52.30
N TYR A 190 -59.27 -26.89 51.04
CA TYR A 190 -58.36 -26.82 49.90
C TYR A 190 -59.11 -26.39 48.63
N VAL A 191 -58.42 -25.75 47.69
CA VAL A 191 -58.99 -25.42 46.37
C VAL A 191 -59.07 -26.70 45.54
N SER A 192 -60.28 -27.10 45.16
CA SER A 192 -60.54 -28.32 44.38
C SER A 192 -60.57 -28.05 42.88
N SER A 193 -60.90 -26.83 42.46
CA SER A 193 -60.75 -26.33 41.10
C SER A 193 -60.67 -24.80 41.07
N TYR A 194 -60.05 -24.23 40.05
CA TYR A 194 -60.00 -22.78 39.85
C TYR A 194 -59.90 -22.42 38.37
N ASN A 195 -60.35 -21.21 38.04
CA ASN A 195 -60.08 -20.52 36.78
C ASN A 195 -59.60 -19.11 37.12
N VAL A 196 -58.30 -18.88 37.00
CA VAL A 196 -57.66 -17.58 37.27
C VAL A 196 -56.86 -17.19 36.04
N PRO A 197 -57.34 -16.23 35.22
CA PRO A 197 -56.54 -15.65 34.15
C PRO A 197 -55.37 -14.87 34.74
N ALA A 198 -54.19 -14.94 34.12
CA ALA A 198 -53.10 -14.02 34.45
C ALA A 198 -53.47 -12.58 34.06
N ASN A 199 -52.95 -11.58 34.79
CA ASN A 199 -53.27 -10.17 34.53
C ASN A 199 -52.46 -9.63 33.34
N THR A 200 -53.02 -9.74 32.13
CA THR A 200 -52.67 -8.85 31.03
C THR A 200 -53.37 -7.49 31.20
N SER A 201 -52.59 -6.42 31.24
CA SER A 201 -53.00 -5.00 31.32
C SER A 201 -53.89 -4.58 32.51
N TYR A 202 -53.26 -3.98 33.51
CA TYR A 202 -53.75 -2.71 34.08
C TYR A 202 -52.94 -1.59 33.42
N THR A 203 -53.61 -0.58 32.89
CA THR A 203 -52.96 0.64 32.36
C THR A 203 -53.70 1.87 32.85
N THR A 204 -53.25 2.42 33.99
CA THR A 204 -53.16 3.88 34.08
C THR A 204 -52.30 4.35 32.90
N PRO A 205 -52.64 5.46 32.22
CA PRO A 205 -51.80 5.98 31.15
C PRO A 205 -50.49 6.52 31.74
N SER A 206 -49.42 5.71 31.67
CA SER A 206 -48.07 6.13 32.05
C SER A 206 -47.64 7.30 31.16
N ILE A 207 -47.44 8.46 31.77
CA ILE A 207 -46.92 9.61 31.04
C ILE A 207 -45.39 9.54 30.99
N THR A 208 -44.86 9.37 29.78
CA THR A 208 -43.41 9.30 29.54
C THR A 208 -42.86 10.60 28.97
N GLN A 209 -41.67 10.95 29.44
CA GLN A 209 -40.88 12.09 29.03
C GLN A 209 -40.31 11.87 27.61
N LYS A 210 -40.85 12.57 26.61
CA LYS A 210 -40.54 12.34 25.19
C LYS A 210 -39.14 12.82 24.73
N LYS A 211 -38.49 13.69 25.50
CA LYS A 211 -37.14 14.23 25.26
C LYS A 211 -36.58 14.82 26.56
N GLN A 212 -35.27 15.01 26.67
CA GLN A 212 -34.64 15.68 27.81
C GLN A 212 -34.98 17.19 27.83
N ASN A 213 -36.06 17.61 28.49
CA ASN A 213 -36.46 19.01 28.57
C ASN A 213 -35.56 19.87 29.49
N LEU A 214 -34.85 19.24 30.44
CA LEU A 214 -33.91 19.85 31.37
C LEU A 214 -32.60 19.02 31.42
N PRO A 215 -31.41 19.64 31.35
CA PRO A 215 -30.13 18.92 31.46
C PRO A 215 -29.91 18.24 32.82
N ASN A 216 -29.20 17.10 32.83
CA ASN A 216 -28.95 16.34 34.06
C ASN A 216 -28.08 17.10 35.07
N GLY A 217 -28.23 16.85 36.37
CA GLY A 217 -27.33 17.32 37.45
C GLY A 217 -28.05 17.96 38.63
N THR A 218 -27.31 18.66 39.48
CA THR A 218 -27.82 19.16 40.76
C THR A 218 -28.56 20.51 40.61
N TYR A 219 -29.77 20.56 41.16
CA TYR A 219 -30.67 21.71 41.15
C TYR A 219 -31.29 21.96 42.52
N ARG A 220 -31.61 23.22 42.78
CA ARG A 220 -32.64 23.60 43.75
C ARG A 220 -33.95 23.82 42.98
N ILE A 221 -35.02 23.17 43.45
CA ILE A 221 -36.36 23.22 42.83
C ILE A 221 -37.19 24.27 43.59
N ALA A 222 -37.45 25.42 42.97
CA ALA A 222 -38.00 26.62 43.62
C ALA A 222 -39.42 26.97 43.13
N CYS A 223 -40.24 27.58 43.99
CA CYS A 223 -41.64 27.87 43.71
C CYS A 223 -41.81 29.06 42.74
N TYR A 224 -42.66 28.93 41.72
CA TYR A 224 -42.85 29.98 40.69
C TYR A 224 -43.42 31.31 41.22
N ASN A 225 -44.28 31.26 42.26
CA ASN A 225 -44.87 32.46 42.86
C ASN A 225 -43.85 33.25 43.72
N ASN A 226 -42.93 32.57 44.41
CA ASN A 226 -41.84 33.20 45.14
C ASN A 226 -40.59 32.29 45.16
N PRO A 227 -39.58 32.55 44.32
CA PRO A 227 -38.36 31.77 44.25
C PRO A 227 -37.45 31.82 45.49
N THR A 228 -37.79 32.50 46.58
CA THR A 228 -37.07 32.31 47.87
C THR A 228 -37.44 30.98 48.55
N TYR A 229 -38.60 30.40 48.23
CA TYR A 229 -39.04 29.09 48.73
C TYR A 229 -38.82 27.98 47.70
N GLY A 230 -38.57 26.76 48.15
CA GLY A 230 -38.41 25.58 47.30
C GLY A 230 -38.54 24.27 48.07
N LEU A 231 -38.41 23.14 47.38
CA LEU A 231 -38.49 21.80 47.99
C LEU A 231 -37.42 21.62 49.08
N ASP A 232 -37.81 21.05 50.20
CA ASP A 232 -36.97 20.69 51.34
C ASP A 232 -37.46 19.34 51.89
N VAL A 233 -36.54 18.40 52.17
CA VAL A 233 -36.88 17.15 52.89
C VAL A 233 -36.89 17.43 54.38
N ALA A 234 -38.07 17.27 55.00
CA ALA A 234 -38.36 17.78 56.34
C ALA A 234 -37.30 17.38 57.39
N GLY A 235 -36.70 18.41 58.01
CA GLY A 235 -35.69 18.26 59.06
C GLY A 235 -34.35 17.68 58.59
N GLY A 236 -34.12 17.55 57.28
CA GLY A 236 -32.93 16.87 56.73
C GLY A 236 -32.92 15.37 56.99
N SER A 237 -34.09 14.76 57.23
CA SER A 237 -34.21 13.32 57.51
C SER A 237 -33.66 12.46 56.37
N THR A 238 -33.05 11.32 56.70
CA THR A 238 -32.62 10.27 55.76
C THR A 238 -33.51 9.02 55.81
N ALA A 239 -34.56 9.03 56.65
CA ALA A 239 -35.54 7.95 56.74
C ALA A 239 -36.40 7.86 55.46
N ASP A 240 -36.93 6.66 55.20
CA ASP A 240 -37.99 6.45 54.22
C ASP A 240 -39.31 7.05 54.70
N GLU A 241 -40.20 7.37 53.77
CA GLU A 241 -41.47 8.09 54.01
C GLU A 241 -41.30 9.49 54.65
N ALA A 242 -40.07 10.03 54.68
CA ALA A 242 -39.83 11.38 55.21
C ALA A 242 -40.43 12.46 54.29
N ASN A 243 -41.19 13.37 54.89
CA ASN A 243 -42.05 14.30 54.17
C ASN A 243 -41.30 15.32 53.31
N VAL A 244 -41.87 15.69 52.17
CA VAL A 244 -41.40 16.81 51.34
C VAL A 244 -42.36 17.99 51.52
N HIS A 245 -41.79 19.11 51.97
CA HIS A 245 -42.49 20.38 52.13
C HIS A 245 -41.75 21.47 51.37
N ILE A 246 -42.25 22.70 51.41
CA ILE A 246 -41.49 23.87 50.97
C ILE A 246 -40.87 24.62 52.16
N TRP A 247 -39.64 25.11 51.97
CA TRP A 247 -38.91 25.91 52.94
C TRP A 247 -38.09 27.01 52.24
N GLU A 248 -37.74 28.07 52.97
CA GLU A 248 -36.86 29.14 52.51
C GLU A 248 -35.43 28.63 52.24
N TYR A 249 -34.81 29.07 51.15
CA TYR A 249 -33.54 28.51 50.73
C TYR A 249 -32.34 29.05 51.50
N SER A 250 -31.63 28.13 52.15
CA SER A 250 -30.45 28.36 52.99
C SER A 250 -29.15 27.83 52.38
N GLY A 251 -29.23 27.13 51.24
CA GLY A 251 -28.11 26.38 50.67
C GLY A 251 -27.93 24.97 51.25
N ALA A 252 -28.72 24.57 52.24
CA ALA A 252 -28.59 23.27 52.90
C ALA A 252 -28.87 22.09 51.95
N LYS A 253 -28.19 20.95 52.16
CA LYS A 253 -28.17 19.83 51.21
C LYS A 253 -29.53 19.14 50.99
N GLN A 254 -30.44 19.19 51.96
CA GLN A 254 -31.80 18.66 51.81
C GLN A 254 -32.73 19.55 50.95
N GLN A 255 -32.22 20.69 50.48
CA GLN A 255 -32.87 21.62 49.54
C GLN A 255 -32.25 21.53 48.13
N GLN A 256 -31.40 20.53 47.90
CA GLN A 256 -30.70 20.28 46.65
C GLN A 256 -31.02 18.87 46.15
N PHE A 257 -31.25 18.74 44.85
CA PHE A 257 -31.72 17.52 44.22
C PHE A 257 -30.92 17.22 42.95
N ASN A 258 -30.40 16.00 42.82
CA ASN A 258 -29.87 15.50 41.57
C ASN A 258 -31.05 15.14 40.66
N VAL A 259 -31.19 15.83 39.54
CA VAL A 259 -32.23 15.59 38.55
C VAL A 259 -31.59 14.88 37.36
N THR A 260 -32.01 13.66 37.09
CA THR A 260 -31.37 12.78 36.08
C THR A 260 -32.42 12.22 35.14
N PHE A 261 -32.26 12.49 33.84
CA PHE A 261 -33.05 11.89 32.78
C PHE A 261 -32.62 10.45 32.54
N ALA A 262 -33.56 9.51 32.63
CA ALA A 262 -33.36 8.07 32.47
C ALA A 262 -33.73 7.55 31.06
N GLY A 263 -34.18 8.43 30.15
CA GLY A 263 -34.53 8.11 28.76
C GLY A 263 -36.02 8.26 28.44
N ASP A 264 -36.90 7.91 29.38
CA ASP A 264 -38.36 8.08 29.28
C ASP A 264 -39.00 8.72 30.53
N HIS A 265 -38.19 9.09 31.53
CA HIS A 265 -38.59 9.84 32.73
C HIS A 265 -37.37 10.56 33.34
N TYR A 266 -37.63 11.35 34.39
CA TYR A 266 -36.64 11.90 35.31
C TYR A 266 -36.75 11.23 36.68
N ASN A 267 -35.62 10.90 37.29
CA ASN A 267 -35.54 10.69 38.73
C ASN A 267 -35.07 11.99 39.39
N ILE A 268 -35.62 12.30 40.57
CA ILE A 268 -35.27 13.49 41.35
C ILE A 268 -34.81 12.99 42.72
N GLN A 269 -33.50 13.04 42.98
CA GLN A 269 -32.87 12.44 44.16
C GLN A 269 -32.36 13.51 45.12
N ALA A 270 -32.73 13.47 46.41
CA ALA A 270 -32.26 14.42 47.40
C ALA A 270 -30.77 14.21 47.75
N VAL A 271 -29.97 15.29 47.70
CA VAL A 271 -28.49 15.23 47.76
C VAL A 271 -27.95 14.82 49.14
N HIS A 272 -28.70 15.04 50.22
CA HIS A 272 -28.28 14.67 51.58
C HIS A 272 -28.52 13.19 51.93
N SER A 273 -29.56 12.57 51.34
CA SER A 273 -30.00 11.21 51.68
C SER A 273 -29.71 10.17 50.59
N GLY A 274 -29.53 10.60 49.33
CA GLY A 274 -29.42 9.70 48.18
C GLY A 274 -30.76 9.05 47.77
N LYS A 275 -31.89 9.51 48.32
CA LYS A 275 -33.24 8.95 48.12
C LYS A 275 -34.03 9.70 47.06
N ASN A 276 -34.88 9.00 46.32
CA ASN A 276 -35.73 9.59 45.29
C ASN A 276 -36.93 10.30 45.90
N LEU A 277 -37.43 11.34 45.23
CA LEU A 277 -38.77 11.86 45.43
C LEU A 277 -39.79 10.83 44.96
N ASP A 278 -40.72 10.52 45.83
CA ASP A 278 -41.63 9.38 45.77
C ASP A 278 -43.07 9.85 46.03
N LEU A 279 -44.04 9.25 45.34
CA LEU A 279 -45.46 9.54 45.53
C LEU A 279 -46.13 8.41 46.33
N TYR A 280 -46.50 8.73 47.57
CA TYR A 280 -46.87 7.77 48.61
C TYR A 280 -47.83 6.67 48.15
N ARG A 281 -47.34 5.41 48.19
CA ARG A 281 -48.09 4.17 47.92
C ARG A 281 -48.77 4.09 46.55
N ALA A 282 -48.26 4.80 45.55
CA ALA A 282 -48.83 4.83 44.19
C ALA A 282 -50.29 5.31 44.10
N ALA A 283 -50.78 6.03 45.11
CA ALA A 283 -52.14 6.55 45.08
C ALA A 283 -52.30 7.60 43.97
N SER A 284 -53.22 7.35 43.05
CA SER A 284 -53.62 8.25 41.96
C SER A 284 -54.67 9.28 42.39
N ALA A 285 -54.90 9.44 43.70
CA ALA A 285 -55.84 10.39 44.27
C ALA A 285 -55.20 11.80 44.41
N PRO A 286 -55.89 12.88 44.03
CA PRO A 286 -55.43 14.23 44.31
C PRO A 286 -55.28 14.49 45.81
N GLY A 287 -54.15 15.06 46.22
CA GLY A 287 -53.76 15.24 47.63
C GLY A 287 -52.89 14.09 48.18
N THR A 288 -52.44 13.16 47.33
CA THR A 288 -51.44 12.14 47.72
C THR A 288 -50.12 12.81 48.09
N ASN A 289 -49.46 12.32 49.14
CA ASN A 289 -48.26 12.95 49.68
C ASN A 289 -47.02 12.75 48.80
N VAL A 290 -46.17 13.78 48.68
CA VAL A 290 -44.81 13.64 48.16
C VAL A 290 -43.85 13.46 49.32
N GLN A 291 -43.00 12.45 49.23
CA GLN A 291 -42.04 12.04 50.25
C GLN A 291 -40.68 11.73 49.60
N GLN A 292 -39.68 11.36 50.40
CA GLN A 292 -38.53 10.60 49.88
C GLN A 292 -38.66 9.11 50.19
N TYR A 293 -38.12 8.26 49.32
CA TYR A 293 -38.02 6.83 49.54
C TYR A 293 -36.74 6.26 48.91
N ALA A 294 -36.27 5.12 49.42
CA ALA A 294 -35.15 4.38 48.83
C ALA A 294 -35.40 4.07 47.35
N ILE A 295 -34.33 4.04 46.55
CA ILE A 295 -34.43 3.75 45.11
C ILE A 295 -34.85 2.28 44.94
N ASP A 296 -36.10 2.05 44.53
CA ASP A 296 -36.69 0.72 44.37
C ASP A 296 -37.12 0.40 42.93
N GLY A 297 -37.05 1.38 42.03
CA GLY A 297 -37.39 1.24 40.61
C GLY A 297 -38.89 1.30 40.31
N THR A 298 -39.72 1.74 41.26
CA THR A 298 -41.18 1.87 41.05
C THR A 298 -41.55 3.13 40.26
N ASP A 299 -42.64 3.05 39.50
CA ASP A 299 -43.15 4.15 38.67
C ASP A 299 -43.54 5.43 39.43
N VAL A 300 -43.68 5.36 40.76
CA VAL A 300 -43.95 6.53 41.61
C VAL A 300 -42.73 7.41 41.83
N GLN A 301 -41.53 6.92 41.51
CA GLN A 301 -40.28 7.68 41.54
C GLN A 301 -39.91 8.28 40.18
N ASN A 302 -40.78 8.10 39.18
CA ASN A 302 -40.58 8.49 37.79
C ASN A 302 -41.40 9.76 37.48
N TRP A 303 -40.72 10.82 37.07
CA TRP A 303 -41.29 12.16 36.89
C TRP A 303 -41.11 12.69 35.46
N VAL A 304 -42.09 13.42 34.97
CA VAL A 304 -42.11 14.16 33.69
C VAL A 304 -41.98 15.64 33.99
N LEU A 305 -41.14 16.34 33.21
CA LEU A 305 -40.95 17.78 33.26
C LEU A 305 -41.58 18.40 32.00
N GLU A 306 -42.83 18.89 32.12
CA GLU A 306 -43.50 19.63 31.05
C GLU A 306 -43.13 21.12 31.12
N GLU A 307 -42.85 21.77 29.99
CA GLU A 307 -42.60 23.22 29.95
C GLU A 307 -43.87 24.01 30.30
N ALA A 308 -43.78 24.93 31.26
CA ALA A 308 -44.90 25.74 31.75
C ALA A 308 -44.91 27.18 31.22
N GLY A 309 -43.93 27.54 30.39
CA GLY A 309 -43.66 28.90 29.94
C GLY A 309 -42.92 29.74 31.00
N GLU A 310 -42.49 30.93 30.59
CA GLU A 310 -41.82 31.93 31.45
C GLU A 310 -40.62 31.39 32.27
N GLY A 311 -39.87 30.40 31.80
CA GLY A 311 -38.74 29.84 32.55
C GLY A 311 -39.07 28.64 33.45
N ALA A 312 -40.34 28.26 33.59
CA ALA A 312 -40.80 27.27 34.58
C ALA A 312 -41.25 25.94 33.96
N PHE A 313 -41.39 24.93 34.82
CA PHE A 313 -41.87 23.58 34.50
C PHE A 313 -43.05 23.15 35.37
N TYR A 314 -43.90 22.27 34.85
CA TYR A 314 -44.71 21.37 35.67
C TYR A 314 -43.92 20.09 35.92
N ILE A 315 -43.89 19.63 37.17
CA ILE A 315 -43.34 18.33 37.55
C ILE A 315 -44.52 17.39 37.72
N VAL A 316 -44.57 16.28 36.97
CA VAL A 316 -45.74 15.39 36.91
C VAL A 316 -45.31 13.95 37.11
N ASN A 317 -45.94 13.22 38.02
CA ASN A 317 -45.64 11.81 38.28
C ASN A 317 -46.08 10.93 37.10
N ASN A 318 -45.45 9.77 36.88
CA ASN A 318 -45.84 8.82 35.83
C ASN A 318 -47.34 8.42 35.91
N ASN A 319 -47.96 8.45 37.10
CA ASN A 319 -49.39 8.21 37.28
C ASN A 319 -50.33 9.37 36.86
N GLY A 320 -49.79 10.51 36.42
CA GLY A 320 -50.52 11.68 35.93
C GLY A 320 -50.78 12.80 36.94
N LEU A 321 -50.39 12.65 38.22
CA LEU A 321 -50.55 13.70 39.23
C LEU A 321 -49.42 14.75 39.18
N TYR A 322 -49.80 16.01 39.33
CA TYR A 322 -48.92 17.18 39.27
C TYR A 322 -48.37 17.51 40.66
N MET A 323 -47.08 17.79 40.77
CA MET A 323 -46.45 18.25 42.01
C MET A 323 -46.90 19.67 42.32
N ASP A 324 -47.60 19.81 43.44
CA ASP A 324 -48.47 20.93 43.79
C ASP A 324 -48.11 21.42 45.20
N VAL A 325 -47.87 22.73 45.36
CA VAL A 325 -47.77 23.36 46.69
C VAL A 325 -49.17 23.44 47.28
N LYS A 326 -49.41 22.71 48.38
CA LYS A 326 -50.75 22.55 48.94
C LYS A 326 -51.46 23.88 49.18
N ASP A 327 -52.71 23.94 48.71
CA ASP A 327 -53.61 25.11 48.76
C ASP A 327 -53.01 26.40 48.13
N GLY A 328 -51.90 26.29 47.39
CA GLY A 328 -51.16 27.41 46.81
C GLY A 328 -50.39 28.27 47.82
N ILE A 329 -50.29 27.86 49.08
CA ILE A 329 -49.75 28.68 50.18
C ILE A 329 -48.22 28.60 50.20
N VAL A 330 -47.53 29.73 49.94
CA VAL A 330 -46.07 29.77 49.91
C VAL A 330 -45.49 30.24 51.27
N SER A 331 -45.28 29.28 52.17
CA SER A 331 -44.66 29.49 53.49
C SER A 331 -43.91 28.23 53.96
N ASN A 332 -42.99 28.38 54.91
CA ASN A 332 -42.29 27.24 55.53
C ASN A 332 -43.28 26.19 56.07
N SER A 333 -42.93 24.92 55.89
CA SER A 333 -43.75 23.75 56.25
C SER A 333 -45.04 23.55 55.44
N THR A 334 -45.32 24.32 54.37
CA THR A 334 -46.45 23.97 53.49
C THR A 334 -46.12 22.68 52.73
N ASN A 335 -47.06 21.73 52.75
CA ASN A 335 -46.88 20.39 52.20
C ASN A 335 -46.77 20.38 50.66
N VAL A 336 -46.01 19.45 50.11
CA VAL A 336 -45.97 19.17 48.67
C VAL A 336 -46.75 17.89 48.38
N GLN A 337 -47.67 17.96 47.42
CA GLN A 337 -48.64 16.90 47.13
C GLN A 337 -48.71 16.60 45.63
N GLY A 338 -49.12 15.39 45.25
CA GLY A 338 -49.60 15.07 43.91
C GLY A 338 -51.07 15.46 43.79
N TYR A 339 -51.39 16.37 42.87
CA TYR A 339 -52.75 16.90 42.67
C TYR A 339 -53.19 16.82 41.20
N SER A 340 -54.50 16.99 40.94
CA SER A 340 -55.00 17.10 39.56
C SER A 340 -54.32 18.26 38.82
N GLY A 341 -53.94 18.05 37.56
CA GLY A 341 -53.31 19.07 36.71
C GLY A 341 -54.21 20.26 36.43
N ASN A 342 -54.22 21.24 37.34
CA ASN A 342 -55.00 22.48 37.26
C ASN A 342 -54.21 23.61 36.57
N LYS A 343 -52.92 23.39 36.29
CA LYS A 343 -52.00 24.32 35.60
C LYS A 343 -51.85 25.68 36.29
N SER A 344 -52.21 25.76 37.57
CA SER A 344 -52.02 26.94 38.40
C SER A 344 -50.55 27.19 38.71
N ASN A 345 -50.24 28.38 39.23
CA ASN A 345 -48.90 28.73 39.66
C ASN A 345 -48.38 27.92 40.88
N ALA A 346 -49.25 27.17 41.57
CA ALA A 346 -48.85 26.24 42.64
C ALA A 346 -48.20 24.96 42.09
N GLN A 347 -48.38 24.68 40.79
CA GLN A 347 -47.84 23.52 40.09
C GLN A 347 -46.61 23.86 39.23
N LYS A 348 -46.14 25.12 39.27
CA LYS A 348 -45.03 25.63 38.47
C LYS A 348 -43.76 25.76 39.31
N TRP A 349 -42.66 25.24 38.78
CA TRP A 349 -41.37 25.13 39.47
C TRP A 349 -40.22 25.64 38.60
N PHE A 350 -39.26 26.31 39.22
CA PHE A 350 -37.98 26.71 38.62
C PHE A 350 -36.88 25.75 39.03
N PHE A 351 -36.06 25.32 38.08
CA PHE A 351 -34.88 24.48 38.32
C PHE A 351 -33.62 25.34 38.28
N ILE A 352 -33.18 25.81 39.45
CA ILE A 352 -32.01 26.69 39.59
C ILE A 352 -30.77 25.83 39.86
N ALA A 353 -29.73 25.92 39.03
CA ALA A 353 -28.52 25.10 39.17
C ALA A 353 -27.71 25.47 40.43
N VAL A 354 -27.20 24.47 41.14
CA VAL A 354 -26.45 24.61 42.42
C VAL A 354 -25.30 23.62 42.52
N ASP A 355 -24.43 23.78 43.53
CA ASP A 355 -23.23 22.96 43.81
C ASP A 355 -22.27 22.77 42.60
N GLY A 356 -22.16 23.82 41.79
CA GLY A 356 -21.24 23.83 40.65
C GLY A 356 -19.77 23.83 41.08
N LYS A 357 -18.91 23.35 40.16
CA LYS A 357 -17.44 23.29 40.33
C LYS A 357 -16.76 24.20 39.31
N GLN A 358 -15.45 24.43 39.46
CA GLN A 358 -14.68 25.11 38.42
C GLN A 358 -14.47 24.13 37.26
N SER A 359 -15.24 24.28 36.17
CA SER A 359 -15.18 23.43 34.97
C SER A 359 -13.97 23.75 34.10
N ILE A 360 -13.70 25.03 33.83
CA ILE A 360 -12.53 25.51 33.07
C ILE A 360 -11.63 26.43 33.91
N PRO A 361 -10.30 26.45 33.68
CA PRO A 361 -9.35 27.30 34.41
C PRO A 361 -9.37 28.75 33.92
N ASP A 362 -9.17 29.71 34.84
CA ASP A 362 -9.19 31.16 34.58
C ASP A 362 -8.31 31.59 33.40
N GLY A 363 -8.77 32.52 32.57
CA GLY A 363 -7.99 33.06 31.45
C GLY A 363 -8.84 33.74 30.38
N ASP A 364 -8.26 33.94 29.20
CA ASP A 364 -8.94 34.51 28.04
C ASP A 364 -9.51 33.40 27.13
N TYR A 365 -10.77 33.57 26.73
CA TYR A 365 -11.53 32.62 25.94
C TYR A 365 -12.37 33.32 24.87
N GLN A 366 -12.64 32.63 23.77
CA GLN A 366 -13.80 32.90 22.92
C GLN A 366 -14.94 31.95 23.31
N ILE A 367 -16.18 32.41 23.17
CA ILE A 367 -17.37 31.62 23.48
C ILE A 367 -18.11 31.34 22.18
N HIS A 368 -17.97 30.11 21.68
CA HIS A 368 -18.47 29.64 20.39
C HIS A 368 -19.82 28.93 20.57
N LEU A 369 -20.74 29.07 19.61
CA LEU A 369 -21.99 28.32 19.60
C LEU A 369 -21.71 26.85 19.21
N ALA A 370 -22.13 25.88 20.03
CA ALA A 370 -21.78 24.47 19.81
C ALA A 370 -22.36 23.92 18.50
N SER A 371 -23.57 24.34 18.12
CA SER A 371 -24.23 23.95 16.86
C SER A 371 -23.67 24.64 15.61
N ASN A 372 -22.88 25.71 15.76
CA ASN A 372 -22.13 26.31 14.64
C ASN A 372 -20.89 27.04 15.17
N PHE A 373 -19.77 26.33 15.17
CA PHE A 373 -18.46 26.77 15.68
C PHE A 373 -17.86 27.98 14.94
N GLY A 374 -18.46 28.41 13.81
CA GLY A 374 -18.12 29.66 13.13
C GLY A 374 -18.73 30.92 13.76
N TYR A 375 -19.66 30.76 14.70
CA TYR A 375 -20.37 31.85 15.39
C TYR A 375 -20.07 31.88 16.89
N GLY A 376 -20.07 33.07 17.48
CA GLY A 376 -19.82 33.25 18.92
C GLY A 376 -20.48 34.48 19.53
N VAL A 377 -20.30 34.60 20.84
CA VAL A 377 -20.85 35.67 21.69
C VAL A 377 -20.00 36.93 21.56
N VAL A 378 -20.60 38.05 21.15
CA VAL A 378 -19.89 39.31 20.87
C VAL A 378 -20.65 40.56 21.35
N GLU A 379 -19.91 41.64 21.60
CA GLU A 379 -20.41 43.02 21.55
C GLU A 379 -19.81 43.67 20.30
N SER A 380 -20.52 43.67 19.17
CA SER A 380 -19.87 43.96 17.87
C SER A 380 -19.57 45.44 17.61
N THR A 381 -20.06 46.38 18.44
CA THR A 381 -19.84 47.82 18.18
C THR A 381 -18.48 48.32 18.69
N GLY A 382 -17.81 47.54 19.56
CA GLY A 382 -16.56 47.96 20.19
C GLY A 382 -16.73 49.06 21.25
N THR A 383 -17.97 49.30 21.69
CA THR A 383 -18.25 50.34 22.68
C THR A 383 -17.90 49.89 24.09
N SER A 384 -17.60 50.85 24.96
CA SER A 384 -17.49 50.63 26.41
C SER A 384 -18.70 51.21 27.18
N SER A 385 -19.83 51.42 26.49
CA SER A 385 -21.09 51.79 27.13
C SER A 385 -21.75 50.60 27.81
N SER A 386 -22.08 50.75 29.09
CA SER A 386 -22.99 49.84 29.81
C SER A 386 -24.33 49.75 29.08
N GLY A 387 -24.91 48.54 29.01
CA GLY A 387 -26.15 48.28 28.30
C GLY A 387 -26.00 48.04 26.80
N SER A 388 -24.78 48.02 26.23
CA SER A 388 -24.61 47.56 24.83
C SER A 388 -25.00 46.09 24.70
N ASN A 389 -25.63 45.76 23.57
CA ASN A 389 -26.27 44.47 23.36
C ASN A 389 -25.24 43.36 23.10
N ILE A 390 -25.47 42.18 23.68
CA ILE A 390 -24.72 40.97 23.35
C ILE A 390 -25.52 40.12 22.37
N HIS A 391 -24.88 39.73 21.29
CA HIS A 391 -25.51 39.00 20.20
C HIS A 391 -24.54 38.01 19.55
N LEU A 392 -25.09 37.19 18.65
CA LEU A 392 -24.36 36.19 17.90
C LEU A 392 -23.74 36.81 16.64
N TRP A 393 -22.47 36.51 16.37
CA TRP A 393 -21.78 36.96 15.15
C TRP A 393 -20.72 35.96 14.70
N THR A 394 -20.34 36.02 13.41
CA THR A 394 -19.22 35.25 12.83
C THR A 394 -17.90 35.64 13.50
N LEU A 395 -17.20 34.65 14.04
CA LEU A 395 -16.00 34.85 14.87
C LEU A 395 -14.83 35.46 14.12
N ASP A 396 -14.09 36.34 14.81
CA ASP A 396 -12.79 36.88 14.40
C ASP A 396 -11.81 36.87 15.59
N ASN A 397 -10.55 37.30 15.38
CA ASN A 397 -9.52 37.33 16.42
C ASN A 397 -9.49 38.65 17.24
N SER A 398 -10.50 39.52 17.11
CA SER A 398 -10.56 40.82 17.79
C SER A 398 -10.77 40.70 19.30
N ALA A 399 -10.61 41.83 20.01
CA ALA A 399 -10.91 41.90 21.44
C ALA A 399 -12.42 41.82 21.76
N HIS A 400 -13.31 42.00 20.78
CA HIS A 400 -14.77 42.01 20.98
C HIS A 400 -15.35 40.60 21.13
N HIS A 401 -14.74 39.60 20.47
CA HIS A 401 -15.10 38.18 20.60
C HIS A 401 -14.39 37.49 21.77
N LYS A 402 -13.52 38.19 22.50
CA LYS A 402 -12.66 37.63 23.55
C LYS A 402 -13.14 38.05 24.93
N TRP A 403 -13.14 37.08 25.84
CA TRP A 403 -13.72 37.16 27.16
C TRP A 403 -12.72 36.67 28.20
N ASN A 404 -12.39 37.50 29.19
CA ASN A 404 -11.70 37.07 30.39
C ASN A 404 -12.70 36.34 31.29
N VAL A 405 -12.54 35.02 31.39
CA VAL A 405 -13.34 34.13 32.24
C VAL A 405 -12.56 33.88 33.52
N LYS A 406 -13.14 34.24 34.66
CA LYS A 406 -12.51 34.13 35.99
C LYS A 406 -13.48 33.48 36.98
N TYR A 407 -13.02 32.44 37.68
CA TYR A 407 -13.80 31.75 38.70
C TYR A 407 -13.95 32.60 39.97
N LEU A 408 -15.14 32.53 40.57
CA LEU A 408 -15.54 33.30 41.77
C LEU A 408 -15.76 32.40 43.00
N GLY A 409 -15.88 31.08 42.79
CA GLY A 409 -16.28 30.12 43.82
C GLY A 409 -17.69 29.55 43.59
N ASN A 410 -17.99 28.43 44.26
CA ASN A 410 -19.30 27.75 44.25
C ASN A 410 -19.90 27.51 42.85
N GLY A 411 -19.03 27.26 41.85
CA GLY A 411 -19.43 27.01 40.46
C GLY A 411 -19.56 28.25 39.58
N TYR A 412 -19.48 29.46 40.13
CA TYR A 412 -19.73 30.70 39.41
C TYR A 412 -18.46 31.35 38.85
N TYR A 413 -18.65 32.05 37.73
CA TYR A 413 -17.65 32.80 37.00
C TYR A 413 -18.12 34.23 36.73
N SER A 414 -17.19 35.18 36.69
CA SER A 414 -17.35 36.42 35.94
C SER A 414 -16.83 36.20 34.52
N ILE A 415 -17.62 36.57 33.52
CA ILE A 415 -17.28 36.46 32.08
C ILE A 415 -17.23 37.89 31.54
N ARG A 416 -16.05 38.43 31.21
CA ARG A 416 -15.86 39.87 30.92
C ARG A 416 -15.19 40.14 29.57
N LEU A 417 -15.74 41.05 28.77
CA LEU A 417 -15.19 41.44 27.46
C LEU A 417 -13.76 41.99 27.56
N LYS A 418 -12.90 41.66 26.59
CA LYS A 418 -11.49 42.09 26.61
C LYS A 418 -11.27 43.54 26.20
N HIS A 419 -12.17 44.16 25.43
CA HIS A 419 -12.05 45.60 25.09
C HIS A 419 -12.59 46.51 26.19
N SER A 420 -13.76 46.21 26.75
CA SER A 420 -14.45 47.07 27.73
C SER A 420 -14.25 46.66 29.20
N ASN A 421 -13.75 45.44 29.47
CA ASN A 421 -13.67 44.83 30.81
C ASN A 421 -15.05 44.70 31.54
N MET A 422 -16.16 44.92 30.82
CA MET A 422 -17.52 44.75 31.33
C MET A 422 -17.96 43.28 31.29
N ALA A 423 -18.79 42.88 32.24
CA ALA A 423 -19.32 41.53 32.34
C ALA A 423 -20.50 41.28 31.38
N LEU A 424 -20.62 40.04 30.92
CA LEU A 424 -21.85 39.48 30.37
C LEU A 424 -22.94 39.51 31.46
N ASN A 425 -24.04 40.19 31.21
CA ASN A 425 -25.08 40.49 32.19
C ASN A 425 -26.49 40.25 31.61
N LEU A 426 -27.44 39.78 32.43
CA LEU A 426 -28.85 39.69 32.05
C LEU A 426 -29.64 40.93 32.51
N ASN A 427 -30.06 41.77 31.56
CA ASN A 427 -30.81 42.99 31.81
C ASN A 427 -32.17 42.69 32.48
N GLY A 428 -32.56 43.53 33.44
CA GLY A 428 -33.75 43.36 34.29
C GLY A 428 -33.69 42.17 35.27
N GLY A 429 -32.91 41.13 34.97
CA GLY A 429 -32.65 39.96 35.79
C GLY A 429 -33.87 39.30 36.46
N PRO A 430 -34.99 39.04 35.76
CA PRO A 430 -36.13 38.32 36.33
C PRO A 430 -35.90 36.80 36.36
N TYR A 431 -36.68 36.10 37.17
CA TYR A 431 -36.84 34.64 37.06
C TYR A 431 -37.81 34.23 35.92
N LYS A 432 -38.32 35.19 35.14
CA LYS A 432 -39.48 35.02 34.25
C LYS A 432 -39.27 35.62 32.87
N GLY A 433 -39.50 34.82 31.83
CA GLY A 433 -39.43 35.24 30.43
C GLY A 433 -38.00 35.41 29.88
N TYR A 434 -37.89 35.99 28.69
CA TYR A 434 -36.60 36.22 28.02
C TYR A 434 -35.91 37.47 28.56
N ALA A 435 -34.73 37.32 29.13
CA ALA A 435 -33.91 38.43 29.64
C ALA A 435 -32.81 38.79 28.63
N ASN A 436 -32.65 40.06 28.28
CA ASN A 436 -31.66 40.46 27.26
C ASN A 436 -30.22 40.38 27.77
N ALA A 437 -29.29 39.79 27.00
CA ALA A 437 -27.87 39.82 27.36
C ALA A 437 -27.23 41.16 26.96
N GLN A 438 -26.51 41.78 27.89
CA GLN A 438 -25.84 43.07 27.71
C GLN A 438 -24.43 43.05 28.33
N GLN A 439 -23.57 43.99 27.96
CA GLN A 439 -22.38 44.29 28.75
C GLN A 439 -22.72 45.24 29.91
N HIS A 440 -22.21 44.97 31.11
CA HIS A 440 -22.45 45.80 32.30
C HIS A 440 -21.21 45.86 33.22
N PRO A 441 -20.97 46.94 33.97
CA PRO A 441 -20.00 46.96 35.06
C PRO A 441 -20.22 45.81 36.05
N PHE A 442 -19.15 45.08 36.36
CA PHE A 442 -19.18 43.96 37.30
C PHE A 442 -19.09 44.42 38.75
N SER A 443 -19.77 43.71 39.67
CA SER A 443 -19.53 43.79 41.10
C SER A 443 -19.77 42.44 41.78
N ASP A 444 -19.13 42.18 42.91
CA ASP A 444 -19.16 40.87 43.59
C ASP A 444 -20.55 40.47 44.16
N ASN A 445 -21.53 41.37 44.12
CA ASN A 445 -22.92 41.10 44.50
C ASN A 445 -23.90 41.05 43.30
N ASP A 446 -23.42 41.26 42.07
CA ASP A 446 -24.27 41.25 40.87
C ASP A 446 -24.50 39.82 40.33
N GLU A 447 -25.56 39.19 40.84
CA GLU A 447 -25.99 37.87 40.38
C GLU A 447 -26.37 37.82 38.90
N ALA A 448 -26.78 38.93 38.29
CA ALA A 448 -27.10 38.99 36.87
C ALA A 448 -25.85 38.92 35.98
N SER A 449 -24.64 39.10 36.56
CA SER A 449 -23.34 38.91 35.91
C SER A 449 -22.59 37.64 36.34
N MET A 450 -23.20 36.77 37.16
CA MET A 450 -22.60 35.51 37.64
C MET A 450 -23.12 34.31 36.85
N TRP A 451 -22.20 33.52 36.31
CA TRP A 451 -22.53 32.41 35.39
C TRP A 451 -21.86 31.10 35.81
N MET A 452 -22.62 30.01 35.83
CA MET A 452 -22.13 28.64 36.04
C MET A 452 -21.97 27.93 34.68
N LEU A 453 -20.88 27.19 34.51
CA LEU A 453 -20.57 26.45 33.28
C LEU A 453 -20.85 24.97 33.49
N LYS A 454 -22.01 24.52 33.03
CA LYS A 454 -22.53 23.17 33.28
C LYS A 454 -22.37 22.28 32.04
N ASP A 455 -21.70 21.15 32.19
CA ASP A 455 -21.48 20.14 31.12
C ASP A 455 -22.81 19.75 30.45
N ALA A 456 -22.82 19.73 29.12
CA ALA A 456 -23.96 19.34 28.30
C ALA A 456 -23.92 17.89 27.80
N GLY A 457 -22.82 17.17 28.04
CA GLY A 457 -22.60 15.78 27.63
C GLY A 457 -21.93 15.62 26.26
N ASP A 458 -22.04 16.62 25.37
CA ASP A 458 -21.52 16.65 24.00
C ASP A 458 -20.24 17.52 23.85
N GLY A 459 -19.46 17.63 24.91
CA GLY A 459 -18.26 18.46 24.92
C GLY A 459 -18.56 19.96 24.84
N SER A 460 -19.78 20.38 25.17
CA SER A 460 -20.17 21.80 25.30
C SER A 460 -20.69 22.09 26.71
N PHE A 461 -20.93 23.37 26.99
CA PHE A 461 -21.46 23.85 28.26
C PHE A 461 -22.76 24.62 28.07
N TYR A 462 -23.72 24.37 28.94
CA TYR A 462 -24.77 25.33 29.25
C TYR A 462 -24.18 26.45 30.12
N ILE A 463 -24.35 27.70 29.70
CA ILE A 463 -23.93 28.87 30.46
C ILE A 463 -25.15 29.37 31.25
N VAL A 464 -25.22 28.99 32.53
CA VAL A 464 -26.41 29.19 33.38
C VAL A 464 -26.18 30.36 34.33
N ASN A 465 -27.02 31.40 34.25
CA ASN A 465 -26.95 32.53 35.17
C ASN A 465 -27.31 32.08 36.60
N LYS A 466 -26.77 32.75 37.62
CA LYS A 466 -27.08 32.51 39.04
C LYS A 466 -28.58 32.58 39.39
N LYS A 467 -29.38 33.29 38.59
CA LYS A 467 -30.85 33.34 38.70
C LYS A 467 -31.59 32.20 37.97
N GLY A 468 -30.88 31.25 37.36
CA GLY A 468 -31.42 30.02 36.77
C GLY A 468 -31.72 30.06 35.26
N LEU A 469 -31.60 31.22 34.60
CA LEU A 469 -31.77 31.32 33.14
C LEU A 469 -30.51 30.87 32.38
N PHE A 470 -30.71 30.20 31.25
CA PHE A 470 -29.67 29.66 30.38
C PHE A 470 -29.38 30.64 29.24
N LEU A 471 -28.11 30.85 28.89
CA LEU A 471 -27.71 31.71 27.78
C LEU A 471 -28.16 31.10 26.45
N ASP A 472 -28.99 31.83 25.71
CA ASP A 472 -29.84 31.34 24.62
C ASP A 472 -29.78 32.27 23.37
N VAL A 473 -29.58 31.68 22.19
CA VAL A 473 -29.69 32.36 20.90
C VAL A 473 -31.17 32.52 20.52
N TYR A 474 -31.66 33.76 20.44
CA TYR A 474 -33.08 34.06 20.28
C TYR A 474 -33.72 33.33 19.10
N GLY A 475 -34.72 32.49 19.39
CA GLY A 475 -35.44 31.69 18.40
C GLY A 475 -34.57 30.67 17.65
N ALA A 476 -33.43 30.26 18.23
CA ALA A 476 -32.42 29.38 17.62
C ALA A 476 -31.86 29.85 16.27
N LYS A 477 -31.96 31.15 15.96
CA LYS A 477 -31.60 31.69 14.64
C LYS A 477 -30.08 31.92 14.51
N VAL A 478 -29.37 31.02 13.86
CA VAL A 478 -27.93 31.19 13.58
C VAL A 478 -27.71 32.19 12.45
N ALA A 479 -27.51 33.47 12.79
CA ALA A 479 -27.19 34.56 11.86
C ALA A 479 -26.55 35.75 12.59
N ASN A 480 -25.73 36.54 11.87
CA ASN A 480 -25.12 37.77 12.39
C ASN A 480 -26.17 38.75 12.91
N GLY A 481 -25.99 39.21 14.15
CA GLY A 481 -26.89 40.13 14.84
C GLY A 481 -28.11 39.47 15.47
N THR A 482 -28.19 38.14 15.51
CA THR A 482 -29.25 37.48 16.30
C THR A 482 -28.99 37.68 17.79
N ASN A 483 -30.01 38.15 18.49
CA ASN A 483 -29.93 38.49 19.90
C ASN A 483 -29.56 37.30 20.79
N ILE A 484 -28.78 37.54 21.85
CA ILE A 484 -28.51 36.56 22.90
C ILE A 484 -29.17 37.01 24.21
N GLY A 485 -29.62 36.07 25.03
CA GLY A 485 -30.34 36.37 26.28
C GLY A 485 -30.44 35.17 27.21
N GLY A 486 -31.26 35.28 28.24
CA GLY A 486 -31.57 34.21 29.19
C GLY A 486 -32.96 33.62 28.93
N TRP A 487 -33.06 32.29 28.86
CA TRP A 487 -34.33 31.55 28.73
C TRP A 487 -34.39 30.35 29.72
N CYS A 488 -35.50 29.60 29.78
CA CYS A 488 -35.51 28.29 30.46
C CYS A 488 -34.48 27.36 29.82
N GLY A 489 -33.76 26.58 30.63
CA GLY A 489 -32.99 25.45 30.10
C GLY A 489 -33.93 24.51 29.35
N ASN A 490 -33.68 24.26 28.06
CA ASN A 490 -34.54 23.43 27.19
C ASN A 490 -33.79 22.29 26.48
N SER A 491 -32.50 22.14 26.80
CA SER A 491 -31.50 21.23 26.23
C SER A 491 -31.25 21.37 24.71
N GLY A 492 -31.80 22.40 24.07
CA GLY A 492 -31.61 22.67 22.64
C GLY A 492 -30.25 23.28 22.33
N ASP A 493 -29.75 23.07 21.12
CA ASP A 493 -28.38 23.43 20.72
C ASP A 493 -28.16 24.95 20.52
N ALA A 494 -29.20 25.76 20.75
CA ALA A 494 -29.16 27.21 20.89
C ALA A 494 -28.68 27.69 22.28
N GLN A 495 -28.56 26.77 23.25
CA GLN A 495 -28.13 27.04 24.63
C GLN A 495 -26.76 26.43 24.98
N LYS A 496 -26.11 25.82 23.98
CA LYS A 496 -24.89 25.03 24.12
C LYS A 496 -23.69 25.81 23.58
N TRP A 497 -22.63 25.93 24.38
CA TRP A 497 -21.50 26.81 24.08
C TRP A 497 -20.15 26.11 24.34
N LYS A 498 -19.17 26.30 23.45
CA LYS A 498 -17.80 25.77 23.61
C LYS A 498 -16.85 26.93 23.93
N PHE A 499 -15.91 26.71 24.85
CA PHE A 499 -14.96 27.73 25.33
C PHE A 499 -13.56 27.48 24.73
N VAL A 500 -13.18 28.27 23.73
CA VAL A 500 -11.87 28.16 23.07
C VAL A 500 -10.89 29.10 23.74
N ALA A 501 -9.85 28.56 24.37
CA ALA A 501 -8.79 29.37 24.99
C ALA A 501 -7.98 30.13 23.93
N VAL A 502 -7.61 31.38 24.23
CA VAL A 502 -6.87 32.30 23.33
C VAL A 502 -5.91 33.20 24.11
N ASN A 503 -5.08 33.99 23.42
CA ASN A 503 -4.12 34.94 24.00
C ASN A 503 -3.12 34.29 25.00
N GLY A 504 -2.73 33.03 24.78
CA GLY A 504 -1.79 32.35 25.67
C GLY A 504 -0.35 32.79 25.45
N THR A 505 0.53 32.42 26.40
CA THR A 505 1.98 32.58 26.32
C THR A 505 2.67 31.22 26.24
N GLN A 506 3.97 31.20 25.94
CA GLN A 506 4.77 29.97 26.05
C GLN A 506 4.90 29.60 27.54
N THR A 507 4.29 28.49 27.93
CA THR A 507 4.31 27.92 29.30
C THR A 507 5.40 26.88 29.46
N ILE A 508 5.56 26.00 28.47
CA ILE A 508 6.62 24.99 28.39
C ILE A 508 7.60 25.33 27.26
N LYS A 509 8.90 25.09 27.48
CA LYS A 509 9.97 25.27 26.48
C LYS A 509 9.94 24.19 25.42
N ASP A 510 10.31 24.54 24.19
CA ASP A 510 10.45 23.59 23.10
C ASP A 510 11.45 22.47 23.43
N GLY A 511 11.11 21.21 23.13
CA GLY A 511 11.93 20.04 23.45
C GLY A 511 11.15 18.73 23.44
N TYR A 512 11.83 17.62 23.77
CA TYR A 512 11.21 16.29 23.85
C TYR A 512 10.82 15.97 25.30
N TYR A 513 9.60 15.42 25.47
CA TYR A 513 9.04 15.11 26.79
C TYR A 513 8.30 13.76 26.79
N ASN A 514 8.31 13.03 27.91
CA ASN A 514 7.18 12.17 28.23
C ASN A 514 6.03 13.04 28.74
N ILE A 515 4.82 12.80 28.25
CA ILE A 515 3.60 13.43 28.75
C ILE A 515 2.92 12.42 29.69
N ARG A 516 3.09 12.59 31.00
CA ARG A 516 2.67 11.61 32.03
C ARG A 516 1.32 11.98 32.63
N SER A 517 0.55 11.00 33.10
CA SER A 517 -0.68 11.27 33.86
C SER A 517 -0.34 11.81 35.25
N ALA A 518 -0.94 12.92 35.67
CA ALA A 518 -0.78 13.42 37.03
C ALA A 518 -1.52 12.56 38.09
N LYS A 519 -2.33 11.57 37.66
CA LYS A 519 -2.97 10.58 38.53
C LYS A 519 -2.03 9.43 38.89
N ASP A 520 -1.15 9.04 37.96
CA ASP A 520 -0.01 8.15 38.20
C ASP A 520 1.09 8.43 37.16
N ASN A 521 2.21 9.01 37.62
CA ASN A 521 3.34 9.40 36.77
C ASN A 521 4.07 8.19 36.14
N ASN A 522 3.77 6.95 36.54
CA ASN A 522 4.27 5.76 35.84
C ASN A 522 3.64 5.58 34.46
N PHE A 523 2.48 6.19 34.20
CA PHE A 523 1.74 6.12 32.94
C PHE A 523 1.82 7.42 32.15
N GLY A 524 1.67 7.34 30.83
CA GLY A 524 1.59 8.52 29.96
C GLY A 524 1.15 8.23 28.54
N VAL A 525 1.20 9.27 27.70
CA VAL A 525 0.72 9.30 26.31
C VAL A 525 1.62 8.46 25.40
N ASP A 526 1.07 7.40 24.82
CA ASP A 526 1.74 6.41 23.97
C ASP A 526 0.99 6.23 22.64
N VAL A 527 1.72 6.13 21.51
CA VAL A 527 1.16 5.73 20.21
C VAL A 527 1.08 4.21 20.10
N GLU A 528 -0.15 3.70 20.03
CA GLU A 528 -0.49 2.28 20.08
C GLU A 528 0.30 1.43 19.07
N THR A 529 0.80 0.28 19.54
CA THR A 529 1.64 -0.68 18.80
C THR A 529 2.94 -0.11 18.21
N VAL A 530 3.41 1.06 18.65
CA VAL A 530 4.58 1.76 18.06
C VAL A 530 4.35 2.10 16.58
N SER A 531 3.09 2.20 16.15
CA SER A 531 2.73 2.41 14.75
C SER A 531 3.25 3.75 14.22
N LYS A 532 3.71 3.78 12.96
CA LYS A 532 4.11 5.02 12.26
C LYS A 532 3.01 5.54 11.30
N GLU A 533 1.84 4.90 11.29
CA GLU A 533 0.71 5.20 10.38
C GLU A 533 -0.23 6.31 10.87
N ASN A 534 -0.90 6.97 9.92
CA ASN A 534 -1.99 7.90 10.21
C ASN A 534 -3.18 7.18 10.85
N ASN A 535 -3.86 7.87 11.78
CA ASN A 535 -5.00 7.35 12.56
C ASN A 535 -4.64 6.19 13.52
N ALA A 536 -3.35 5.92 13.76
CA ALA A 536 -2.97 5.05 14.87
C ALA A 536 -3.40 5.68 16.20
N ASN A 537 -3.95 4.86 17.09
CA ASN A 537 -4.56 5.34 18.32
C ASN A 537 -3.51 5.91 19.30
N VAL A 538 -3.94 6.85 20.14
CA VAL A 538 -3.13 7.35 21.25
C VAL A 538 -3.80 6.92 22.55
N HIS A 539 -3.09 6.12 23.34
CA HIS A 539 -3.60 5.53 24.57
C HIS A 539 -2.65 5.74 25.75
N LEU A 540 -3.10 5.37 26.94
CA LEU A 540 -2.31 5.42 28.16
C LEU A 540 -1.50 4.13 28.30
N TRP A 541 -0.18 4.24 28.42
CA TRP A 541 0.71 3.09 28.66
C TRP A 541 1.77 3.40 29.73
N THR A 542 2.33 2.35 30.32
CA THR A 542 3.43 2.43 31.29
C THR A 542 4.69 2.96 30.59
N ILE A 543 5.30 4.01 31.15
CA ILE A 543 6.46 4.65 30.52
C ILE A 543 7.70 3.75 30.62
N GLY A 544 8.28 3.43 29.46
CA GLY A 544 9.56 2.77 29.27
C GLY A 544 10.54 3.64 28.47
N THR A 545 11.35 3.00 27.62
CA THR A 545 12.38 3.67 26.80
C THR A 545 11.93 4.03 25.38
N GLY A 546 10.75 3.55 24.95
CA GLY A 546 10.27 3.62 23.56
C GLY A 546 10.05 5.05 23.04
N ASN A 547 10.35 5.26 21.76
CA ASN A 547 10.26 6.56 21.10
C ASN A 547 8.80 6.99 20.80
N ASN A 548 7.85 6.06 20.81
CA ASN A 548 6.39 6.29 20.75
C ASN A 548 5.80 6.96 22.01
N GLN A 549 6.58 7.06 23.09
CA GLN A 549 6.20 7.71 24.35
C GLN A 549 6.91 9.06 24.57
N LYS A 550 7.71 9.50 23.58
CA LYS A 550 8.51 10.73 23.63
C LYS A 550 7.94 11.71 22.61
N TRP A 551 7.50 12.87 23.06
CA TRP A 551 6.78 13.85 22.25
C TRP A 551 7.61 15.14 22.12
N ASN A 552 7.91 15.54 20.89
CA ASN A 552 8.49 16.83 20.55
C ASN A 552 7.41 17.91 20.72
N VAL A 553 7.47 18.64 21.82
CA VAL A 553 6.61 19.77 22.15
C VAL A 553 7.25 21.03 21.58
N LYS A 554 6.52 21.75 20.71
CA LYS A 554 7.02 22.94 20.02
C LYS A 554 5.99 24.05 20.01
N TYR A 555 6.38 25.24 20.44
CA TYR A 555 5.52 26.43 20.48
C TYR A 555 5.25 27.00 19.08
N LEU A 556 4.03 27.47 18.86
CA LEU A 556 3.55 27.99 17.57
C LEU A 556 3.18 29.49 17.60
N GLY A 557 3.02 30.08 18.78
CA GLY A 557 2.46 31.42 18.99
C GLY A 557 1.06 31.41 19.61
N ASP A 558 0.63 32.56 20.13
CA ASP A 558 -0.68 32.80 20.79
C ASP A 558 -1.09 31.78 21.88
N GLY A 559 -0.14 31.03 22.44
CA GLY A 559 -0.35 29.98 23.44
C GLY A 559 -0.40 28.55 22.90
N TYR A 560 -0.45 28.36 21.58
CA TYR A 560 -0.59 27.05 20.97
C TYR A 560 0.74 26.32 20.78
N TYR A 561 0.66 25.00 20.83
CA TYR A 561 1.74 24.03 20.64
C TYR A 561 1.34 22.98 19.62
N SER A 562 2.33 22.50 18.88
CA SER A 562 2.30 21.17 18.25
C SER A 562 3.03 20.18 19.15
N MET A 563 2.54 18.94 19.24
CA MET A 563 3.21 17.85 19.95
C MET A 563 3.31 16.66 19.00
N ALA A 564 4.52 16.18 18.68
CA ALA A 564 4.73 15.10 17.70
C ALA A 564 5.55 13.94 18.27
N ALA A 565 5.09 12.70 18.05
CA ALA A 565 5.76 11.50 18.57
C ALA A 565 7.12 11.28 17.87
N ALA A 566 8.14 10.89 18.63
CA ALA A 566 9.52 10.89 18.13
C ALA A 566 9.77 9.81 17.06
N HIS A 567 9.15 8.64 17.18
CA HIS A 567 9.34 7.51 16.25
C HIS A 567 8.67 7.70 14.88
N SER A 568 7.54 8.43 14.83
CA SER A 568 6.70 8.59 13.64
C SER A 568 6.74 10.00 13.04
N ARG A 569 7.20 10.99 13.80
CA ARG A 569 7.17 12.43 13.49
C ARG A 569 5.75 13.00 13.28
N LYS A 570 4.70 12.21 13.53
CA LYS A 570 3.28 12.58 13.42
C LYS A 570 2.80 13.31 14.68
N ALA A 571 1.89 14.26 14.50
CA ALA A 571 1.35 15.11 15.56
C ALA A 571 0.18 14.46 16.31
N LEU A 572 0.03 14.82 17.59
CA LEU A 572 -1.15 14.55 18.40
C LEU A 572 -2.35 15.29 17.79
N ASP A 573 -3.38 14.54 17.40
CA ASP A 573 -4.45 14.99 16.52
C ASP A 573 -5.82 14.55 17.07
N MET A 574 -6.77 15.48 17.16
CA MET A 574 -8.17 15.15 17.42
C MET A 574 -8.78 14.53 16.17
N HIS A 575 -9.29 13.30 16.24
CA HIS A 575 -9.73 12.55 15.05
C HIS A 575 -10.72 13.35 14.19
N ARG A 576 -10.30 13.66 12.95
CA ARG A 576 -11.04 14.47 11.96
C ARG A 576 -11.42 15.89 12.46
N GLY A 577 -10.71 16.40 13.46
CA GLY A 577 -11.06 17.65 14.14
C GLY A 577 -12.37 17.60 14.94
N GLY A 578 -12.86 16.41 15.28
CA GLY A 578 -14.12 16.22 16.00
C GLY A 578 -14.16 16.99 17.33
N ILE A 579 -15.35 17.50 17.67
CA ILE A 579 -15.52 18.53 18.71
C ILE A 579 -16.29 18.04 19.94
N ASP A 580 -16.72 16.79 19.97
CA ASP A 580 -17.63 16.23 20.97
C ASP A 580 -16.89 15.36 22.00
N ASN A 581 -17.49 15.16 23.18
CA ASN A 581 -16.95 14.28 24.22
C ASN A 581 -16.71 12.86 23.69
N GLY A 582 -15.55 12.29 24.02
CA GLY A 582 -15.16 10.96 23.54
C GLY A 582 -14.60 10.97 22.12
N CYS A 583 -14.40 12.14 21.49
CA CYS A 583 -13.67 12.23 20.23
C CYS A 583 -12.24 11.69 20.42
N ASN A 584 -11.89 10.66 19.63
CA ASN A 584 -10.65 9.91 19.80
C ASN A 584 -9.40 10.77 19.53
N VAL A 585 -8.35 10.58 20.32
CA VAL A 585 -7.05 11.19 20.04
C VAL A 585 -6.17 10.17 19.31
N GLN A 586 -5.54 10.63 18.23
CA GLN A 586 -4.74 9.80 17.34
C GLN A 586 -3.41 10.50 17.04
N GLN A 587 -2.52 9.82 16.32
CA GLN A 587 -1.48 10.52 15.56
C GLN A 587 -1.93 10.77 14.11
N TYR A 588 -1.54 11.90 13.56
CA TYR A 588 -1.71 12.21 12.13
C TYR A 588 -0.54 13.06 11.60
N ASP A 589 -0.35 13.12 10.28
CA ASP A 589 0.72 13.92 9.67
C ASP A 589 0.70 15.38 10.16
N ASN A 590 1.89 15.85 10.53
CA ASN A 590 2.07 17.09 11.29
C ASN A 590 1.82 18.32 10.40
N THR A 591 0.61 18.82 10.51
CA THR A 591 0.05 19.98 9.79
C THR A 591 -0.33 21.10 10.76
N ALA A 592 0.16 21.04 12.00
CA ALA A 592 -0.21 21.90 13.12
C ALA A 592 0.03 23.41 12.93
N ALA A 593 0.71 23.84 11.86
CA ALA A 593 0.78 25.25 11.48
C ALA A 593 -0.58 25.82 11.01
N THR A 594 -1.43 24.97 10.40
CA THR A 594 -2.73 25.36 9.84
C THR A 594 -3.90 24.47 10.31
N ASN A 595 -3.63 23.27 10.81
CA ASN A 595 -4.64 22.34 11.31
C ASN A 595 -4.97 22.59 12.79
N ASN A 596 -6.17 23.12 13.06
CA ASN A 596 -6.66 23.35 14.43
C ASN A 596 -6.73 22.06 15.27
N ALA A 597 -6.95 20.88 14.67
CA ALA A 597 -7.02 19.61 15.38
C ALA A 597 -5.71 19.20 16.05
N GLN A 598 -4.59 19.81 15.65
CA GLN A 598 -3.23 19.55 16.15
C GLN A 598 -2.64 20.75 16.91
N GLN A 599 -3.44 21.78 17.19
CA GLN A 599 -3.04 22.96 17.97
C GLN A 599 -3.57 22.87 19.40
N TRP A 600 -2.65 22.86 20.37
CA TRP A 600 -2.97 22.60 21.77
C TRP A 600 -2.43 23.72 22.67
N ILE A 601 -3.25 24.26 23.56
CA ILE A 601 -2.82 25.14 24.66
C ILE A 601 -2.41 24.27 25.85
N ILE A 602 -1.18 24.48 26.33
CA ILE A 602 -0.67 23.84 27.55
C ILE A 602 -0.77 24.86 28.68
N LYS A 603 -1.58 24.58 29.71
CA LYS A 603 -1.98 25.56 30.73
C LYS A 603 -1.80 25.03 32.14
N GLU A 604 -0.98 25.71 32.94
CA GLU A 604 -0.69 25.31 34.33
C GLU A 604 -1.95 25.18 35.20
N THR A 605 -1.91 24.20 36.09
CA THR A 605 -2.95 23.93 37.09
C THR A 605 -2.76 24.71 38.40
N GLY A 606 -1.53 25.15 38.68
CA GLY A 606 -1.07 25.64 39.98
C GLY A 606 -0.49 24.57 40.92
N ASP A 607 -0.56 23.28 40.58
CA ASP A 607 -0.02 22.16 41.39
C ASP A 607 1.12 21.37 40.71
N GLY A 608 1.78 21.98 39.71
CA GLY A 608 2.90 21.38 38.97
C GLY A 608 2.47 20.52 37.77
N ALA A 609 1.17 20.25 37.63
CA ALA A 609 0.59 19.64 36.43
C ALA A 609 0.03 20.70 35.46
N TYR A 610 -0.38 20.24 34.27
CA TYR A 610 -0.90 21.05 33.19
C TYR A 610 -2.20 20.46 32.63
N TYR A 611 -3.11 21.32 32.20
CA TYR A 611 -4.17 20.97 31.25
C TYR A 611 -3.60 21.06 29.84
N ILE A 612 -3.95 20.09 29.00
CA ILE A 612 -3.67 20.09 27.56
C ILE A 612 -5.02 20.28 26.88
N ILE A 613 -5.23 21.42 26.22
CA ILE A 613 -6.53 21.86 25.70
C ILE A 613 -6.42 22.06 24.20
N ASN A 614 -7.14 21.29 23.40
CA ASN A 614 -7.19 21.45 21.96
C ASN A 614 -7.87 22.76 21.58
N LYS A 615 -7.56 23.29 20.39
CA LYS A 615 -8.17 24.51 19.85
C LYS A 615 -9.68 24.38 19.56
N ASN A 616 -10.25 23.18 19.53
CA ASN A 616 -11.70 22.95 19.53
C ASN A 616 -12.38 23.18 20.91
N GLY A 617 -11.60 23.35 22.01
CA GLY A 617 -12.09 23.53 23.38
C GLY A 617 -12.11 22.27 24.26
N LEU A 618 -11.84 21.08 23.70
CA LEU A 618 -11.73 19.83 24.46
C LEU A 618 -10.37 19.71 25.15
N PHE A 619 -10.36 19.06 26.31
CA PHE A 619 -9.20 18.73 27.11
C PHE A 619 -8.75 17.31 26.78
N LEU A 620 -7.44 17.05 26.81
CA LEU A 620 -6.88 15.71 26.75
C LEU A 620 -7.26 14.97 28.05
N ASP A 621 -8.10 13.94 27.94
CA ASP A 621 -8.68 13.19 29.05
C ASP A 621 -8.37 11.68 28.93
N ILE A 622 -8.25 11.00 30.06
CA ILE A 622 -7.99 9.56 30.15
C ILE A 622 -9.35 8.88 30.34
N GLU A 623 -9.75 7.97 29.45
CA GLU A 623 -11.14 7.50 29.40
C GLU A 623 -11.61 6.85 30.73
N ASN A 624 -12.76 7.31 31.22
CA ASN A 624 -13.32 6.98 32.54
C ASN A 624 -12.36 7.25 33.73
N GLY A 625 -11.28 8.00 33.51
CA GLY A 625 -10.18 8.20 34.45
C GLY A 625 -9.42 6.92 34.81
N THR A 626 -9.47 5.88 33.98
CA THR A 626 -8.88 4.56 34.27
C THR A 626 -7.36 4.59 34.15
N ILE A 627 -6.64 3.96 35.09
CA ILE A 627 -5.17 3.87 35.03
C ILE A 627 -4.80 2.40 34.79
N ALA A 628 -4.70 2.07 33.50
CA ALA A 628 -4.28 0.75 33.00
C ALA A 628 -3.69 0.90 31.60
N ASN A 629 -2.77 0.01 31.24
CA ASN A 629 -2.21 -0.09 29.89
C ASN A 629 -3.32 -0.31 28.86
N GLY A 630 -3.35 0.52 27.81
CA GLY A 630 -4.37 0.48 26.76
C GLY A 630 -5.67 1.23 27.11
N THR A 631 -5.72 1.98 28.23
CA THR A 631 -6.85 2.90 28.46
C THR A 631 -6.81 4.00 27.41
N ASN A 632 -7.92 4.26 26.72
CA ASN A 632 -7.93 5.22 25.63
C ASN A 632 -7.69 6.68 26.12
N ILE A 633 -7.17 7.52 25.23
CA ILE A 633 -7.07 8.97 25.46
C ILE A 633 -8.00 9.68 24.47
N ALA A 634 -8.87 10.53 25.00
CA ALA A 634 -9.94 11.18 24.25
C ALA A 634 -10.02 12.67 24.55
N GLY A 635 -10.69 13.43 23.69
CA GLY A 635 -11.12 14.78 24.00
C GLY A 635 -12.37 14.78 24.88
N TRP A 636 -12.34 15.54 25.98
CA TRP A 636 -13.51 15.75 26.85
C TRP A 636 -13.61 17.22 27.30
N CYS A 637 -14.82 17.73 27.58
CA CYS A 637 -14.98 19.07 28.14
C CYS A 637 -14.32 19.20 29.52
N GLY A 638 -13.85 20.41 29.85
CA GLY A 638 -13.20 20.69 31.13
C GLY A 638 -14.03 20.27 32.34
N ASN A 639 -13.54 19.27 33.07
CA ASN A 639 -14.10 18.73 34.31
C ASN A 639 -13.11 18.82 35.49
N ARG A 640 -11.83 19.13 35.20
CA ARG A 640 -10.70 19.30 36.15
C ARG A 640 -10.41 18.09 37.05
N THR A 641 -10.91 16.90 36.71
CA THR A 641 -10.51 15.65 37.36
C THR A 641 -9.02 15.37 37.13
N PRO A 642 -8.38 14.47 37.92
CA PRO A 642 -7.00 14.05 37.67
C PRO A 642 -6.75 13.39 36.31
N ALA A 643 -7.81 12.97 35.59
CA ALA A 643 -7.72 12.39 34.26
C ALA A 643 -7.35 13.44 33.18
N GLN A 644 -7.66 14.72 33.41
CA GLN A 644 -7.33 15.84 32.52
C GLN A 644 -6.00 16.54 32.87
N LYS A 645 -5.25 16.02 33.83
CA LYS A 645 -4.01 16.63 34.33
C LYS A 645 -2.79 15.83 33.89
N TRP A 646 -1.81 16.54 33.32
CA TRP A 646 -0.62 15.95 32.71
C TRP A 646 0.67 16.57 33.25
N VAL A 647 1.75 15.79 33.31
CA VAL A 647 3.08 16.21 33.79
C VAL A 647 4.10 15.99 32.68
N PHE A 648 4.74 17.07 32.23
CA PHE A 648 5.76 17.02 31.19
C PHE A 648 7.14 16.73 31.81
N THR A 649 7.72 15.57 31.49
CA THR A 649 9.08 15.19 31.92
C THR A 649 10.03 15.28 30.74
N ALA A 650 11.01 16.17 30.79
CA ALA A 650 11.97 16.34 29.69
C ALA A 650 12.81 15.06 29.50
N VAL A 651 13.03 14.68 28.24
CA VAL A 651 13.82 13.49 27.85
C VAL A 651 14.75 13.82 26.69
N ASN A 652 15.86 13.08 26.61
CA ASN A 652 16.69 13.07 25.41
C ASN A 652 16.12 12.08 24.39
N VAL A 653 16.35 12.40 23.11
CA VAL A 653 16.21 11.49 21.97
C VAL A 653 17.50 11.60 21.15
N ASP A 654 17.80 10.55 20.41
CA ASP A 654 18.96 10.53 19.52
C ASP A 654 18.77 11.45 18.30
N LYS A 655 19.90 11.91 17.76
CA LYS A 655 20.05 12.90 16.69
C LYS A 655 21.29 12.66 15.83
N GLU A 656 22.15 11.71 16.20
CA GLU A 656 23.28 11.32 15.37
C GLU A 656 22.77 10.37 14.27
N PRO A 657 23.15 10.56 12.99
CA PRO A 657 22.67 9.71 11.90
C PRO A 657 23.61 8.52 11.65
N PRO A 658 23.12 7.41 11.08
CA PRO A 658 23.95 6.24 10.79
C PRO A 658 25.19 6.55 9.92
N VAL A 659 26.28 5.81 10.10
CA VAL A 659 27.52 5.94 9.34
C VAL A 659 27.66 4.79 8.35
N ILE A 660 27.95 5.10 7.08
CA ILE A 660 28.15 4.14 5.98
C ILE A 660 29.64 4.06 5.60
N SER A 661 30.17 2.86 5.41
CA SER A 661 31.59 2.61 5.05
C SER A 661 31.78 1.29 4.28
N ASN A 662 33.02 0.99 3.86
CA ASN A 662 33.42 -0.29 3.26
C ASN A 662 32.55 -0.77 2.07
N ILE A 663 32.14 0.14 1.19
CA ILE A 663 31.31 -0.19 0.02
C ILE A 663 32.10 -1.06 -0.96
N LYS A 664 31.48 -2.13 -1.48
CA LYS A 664 32.04 -3.03 -2.49
C LYS A 664 30.97 -3.50 -3.48
N ILE A 665 31.39 -3.69 -4.73
CA ILE A 665 30.61 -4.34 -5.79
C ILE A 665 31.20 -5.74 -6.03
N THR A 666 30.34 -6.76 -6.12
CA THR A 666 30.73 -8.14 -6.47
C THR A 666 29.70 -8.77 -7.42
N ASN A 667 29.98 -9.97 -7.95
CA ASN A 667 29.05 -10.71 -8.81
C ASN A 667 28.60 -9.95 -10.07
N LEU A 668 29.44 -9.05 -10.59
CA LEU A 668 29.12 -8.19 -11.74
C LEU A 668 28.98 -9.03 -13.01
N THR A 669 27.76 -9.03 -13.57
CA THR A 669 27.37 -9.82 -14.74
C THR A 669 26.33 -9.06 -15.57
N SER A 670 26.09 -9.47 -16.81
CA SER A 670 25.01 -8.92 -17.64
C SER A 670 23.59 -9.17 -17.10
N SER A 671 23.46 -9.97 -16.04
CA SER A 671 22.23 -10.18 -15.26
C SER A 671 22.07 -9.26 -14.05
N GLY A 672 23.12 -8.54 -13.64
CA GLY A 672 23.12 -7.72 -12.42
C GLY A 672 24.43 -7.80 -11.62
N TYR A 673 24.40 -7.25 -10.40
CA TYR A 673 25.53 -7.17 -9.49
C TYR A 673 25.07 -7.12 -8.02
N THR A 674 25.95 -7.48 -7.10
CA THR A 674 25.72 -7.38 -5.66
C THR A 674 26.46 -6.15 -5.11
N VAL A 675 25.77 -5.31 -4.34
CA VAL A 675 26.35 -4.22 -3.55
C VAL A 675 26.43 -4.66 -2.09
N THR A 676 27.55 -4.39 -1.43
CA THR A 676 27.71 -4.59 0.02
C THR A 676 28.33 -3.37 0.68
N CYS A 677 27.96 -3.05 1.91
CA CYS A 677 28.59 -2.02 2.72
C CYS A 677 28.47 -2.31 4.22
N THR A 678 29.32 -1.66 5.03
CA THR A 678 29.18 -1.61 6.49
C THR A 678 28.36 -0.39 6.89
N VAL A 679 27.34 -0.59 7.73
CA VAL A 679 26.52 0.48 8.31
C VAL A 679 26.50 0.34 9.83
N THR A 680 26.75 1.44 10.54
CA THR A 680 26.85 1.48 12.02
C THR A 680 26.12 2.70 12.57
N ASP A 681 25.56 2.57 13.76
CA ASP A 681 24.79 3.61 14.43
C ASP A 681 25.03 3.54 15.95
N ASN A 682 24.76 4.62 16.68
CA ASN A 682 24.97 4.70 18.12
C ASN A 682 23.78 4.20 18.96
N GLU A 683 22.56 4.08 18.40
CA GLU A 683 21.49 3.25 18.95
C GLU A 683 21.17 2.05 18.04
N LYS A 684 20.60 2.27 16.84
CA LYS A 684 20.14 1.20 15.93
C LYS A 684 19.75 1.69 14.52
N VAL A 685 20.43 1.16 13.50
CA VAL A 685 19.96 1.18 12.08
C VAL A 685 18.66 0.37 11.93
N THR A 686 17.64 0.91 11.25
CA THR A 686 16.38 0.19 10.96
C THR A 686 16.14 -0.14 9.49
N SER A 687 16.65 0.67 8.55
CA SER A 687 16.57 0.39 7.11
C SER A 687 17.82 0.82 6.38
N VAL A 688 18.13 0.13 5.28
CA VAL A 688 19.22 0.48 4.37
C VAL A 688 18.71 0.28 2.95
N LYS A 689 18.48 1.37 2.24
CA LYS A 689 17.89 1.38 0.89
C LYS A 689 18.95 1.71 -0.15
N MET A 690 18.89 0.98 -1.26
CA MET A 690 19.82 1.14 -2.38
C MET A 690 19.05 1.48 -3.66
N PRO A 691 18.54 2.72 -3.81
CA PRO A 691 17.98 3.18 -5.08
C PRO A 691 19.02 3.11 -6.19
N THR A 692 18.61 2.48 -7.27
CA THR A 692 19.46 2.17 -8.43
C THR A 692 18.73 2.50 -9.71
N TRP A 693 19.44 3.02 -10.70
CA TRP A 693 18.93 3.27 -12.06
C TRP A 693 20.02 3.04 -13.11
N SER A 694 19.59 2.72 -14.32
CA SER A 694 20.39 2.78 -15.56
C SER A 694 20.71 4.25 -15.89
N VAL A 695 21.87 4.57 -16.44
CA VAL A 695 22.17 5.94 -16.93
C VAL A 695 21.58 6.18 -18.33
N ALA A 696 21.14 5.12 -19.04
CA ALA A 696 20.39 5.31 -20.27
C ALA A 696 19.01 5.93 -19.93
N ASN A 697 18.64 6.99 -20.64
CA ASN A 697 17.40 7.75 -20.44
C ASN A 697 17.24 8.47 -19.07
N ASP A 698 18.32 8.65 -18.31
CA ASP A 698 18.33 9.26 -16.95
C ASP A 698 17.55 8.39 -15.93
N GLN A 699 16.72 8.94 -15.04
CA GLN A 699 16.05 8.18 -13.97
C GLN A 699 14.71 7.52 -14.38
N ASP A 700 14.55 7.08 -15.63
CA ASP A 700 13.27 6.52 -16.10
C ASP A 700 12.95 5.12 -15.55
N ASP A 701 13.99 4.33 -15.22
CA ASP A 701 13.89 2.96 -14.71
C ASP A 701 14.10 2.81 -13.19
N ILE A 702 14.20 3.94 -12.46
CA ILE A 702 14.72 3.96 -11.08
C ILE A 702 13.94 3.07 -10.11
N LYS A 703 14.67 2.17 -9.43
CA LYS A 703 14.11 1.21 -8.50
C LYS A 703 14.76 1.29 -7.12
N TRP A 704 13.92 1.42 -6.10
CA TRP A 704 14.32 1.39 -4.69
C TRP A 704 14.38 -0.05 -4.20
N TYR A 705 15.58 -0.51 -3.86
CA TYR A 705 15.80 -1.82 -3.22
C TYR A 705 15.98 -1.66 -1.72
N GLU A 706 15.46 -2.61 -0.94
CA GLU A 706 15.75 -2.74 0.49
C GLU A 706 16.90 -3.75 0.65
N ALA A 707 17.97 -3.37 1.34
CA ALA A 707 19.13 -4.22 1.54
C ALA A 707 18.92 -5.20 2.71
N THR A 708 19.41 -6.42 2.58
CA THR A 708 19.42 -7.40 3.67
C THR A 708 20.55 -7.08 4.63
N VAL A 709 20.21 -6.71 5.87
CA VAL A 709 21.19 -6.35 6.91
C VAL A 709 21.47 -7.53 7.83
N ASN A 710 22.73 -7.96 7.91
CA ASN A 710 23.20 -9.01 8.81
C ASN A 710 24.32 -8.46 9.71
N GLY A 711 24.01 -8.26 11.00
CA GLY A 711 24.88 -7.50 11.89
C GLY A 711 25.02 -6.07 11.37
N ASN A 712 26.27 -5.64 11.12
CA ASN A 712 26.57 -4.30 10.59
C ASN A 712 26.76 -4.30 9.06
N THR A 713 26.53 -5.42 8.36
CA THR A 713 26.71 -5.52 6.90
C THR A 713 25.38 -5.49 6.19
N ALA A 714 25.19 -4.53 5.27
CA ALA A 714 24.04 -4.47 4.37
C ALA A 714 24.43 -5.00 2.99
N THR A 715 23.58 -5.85 2.40
CA THR A 715 23.80 -6.51 1.10
C THR A 715 22.57 -6.35 0.21
N CYS A 716 22.75 -6.03 -1.08
CA CYS A 716 21.67 -5.90 -2.05
C CYS A 716 22.05 -6.49 -3.41
N ASP A 717 21.18 -7.31 -4.00
CA ASP A 717 21.35 -7.86 -5.36
C ASP A 717 20.52 -7.06 -6.38
N ILE A 718 21.21 -6.22 -7.15
CA ILE A 718 20.66 -5.50 -8.30
C ILE A 718 20.56 -6.47 -9.48
N LYS A 719 19.48 -6.37 -10.27
CA LYS A 719 19.27 -7.22 -11.46
C LYS A 719 18.85 -6.39 -12.66
N THR A 720 19.57 -6.51 -13.78
CA THR A 720 19.25 -5.81 -15.04
C THR A 720 17.83 -6.10 -15.52
N SER A 721 17.27 -7.27 -15.21
CA SER A 721 15.87 -7.62 -15.51
C SER A 721 14.82 -6.76 -14.79
N ASN A 722 15.20 -5.97 -13.79
CA ASN A 722 14.34 -4.96 -13.15
C ASN A 722 14.43 -3.57 -13.82
N HIS A 723 15.36 -3.43 -14.73
CA HIS A 723 15.94 -2.20 -15.28
C HIS A 723 16.00 -2.31 -16.80
N ASN A 724 14.83 -2.64 -17.39
CA ASN A 724 14.61 -2.93 -18.81
C ASN A 724 15.48 -4.03 -19.49
N ASN A 725 16.43 -4.65 -18.76
CA ASN A 725 17.60 -5.38 -19.27
C ASN A 725 18.65 -4.48 -19.95
N GLU A 726 18.71 -3.21 -19.57
CA GLU A 726 19.71 -2.25 -20.03
C GLU A 726 21.11 -2.54 -19.49
N THR A 727 22.11 -2.02 -20.19
CA THR A 727 23.54 -2.36 -20.06
C THR A 727 24.37 -1.10 -20.25
N GLY A 728 25.52 -1.01 -19.58
CA GLY A 728 26.27 0.23 -19.43
C GLY A 728 26.28 0.68 -17.97
N VAL A 729 26.52 1.97 -17.73
CA VAL A 729 26.60 2.55 -16.38
C VAL A 729 25.25 2.49 -15.66
N TYR A 730 25.26 1.89 -14.47
CA TYR A 730 24.24 2.05 -13.44
C TYR A 730 24.76 2.96 -12.33
N LEU A 731 23.86 3.74 -11.72
CA LEU A 731 24.13 4.47 -10.50
C LEU A 731 23.35 3.81 -9.36
N THR A 732 24.06 3.39 -8.31
CA THR A 732 23.44 2.96 -7.04
C THR A 732 23.83 3.94 -5.94
N HIS A 733 22.84 4.57 -5.31
CA HIS A 733 23.04 5.28 -4.04
C HIS A 733 22.71 4.36 -2.87
N ILE A 734 23.19 4.70 -1.68
CA ILE A 734 22.93 3.99 -0.42
C ILE A 734 22.40 5.00 0.59
N TYR A 735 21.23 4.74 1.16
CA TYR A 735 20.59 5.51 2.22
C TYR A 735 20.44 4.62 3.45
N ALA A 736 20.80 5.12 4.64
CA ALA A 736 20.59 4.45 5.92
C ALA A 736 19.74 5.31 6.85
N GLU A 737 18.80 4.69 7.58
CA GLU A 737 17.89 5.34 8.53
C GLU A 737 17.92 4.60 9.88
N ASP A 738 17.91 5.35 11.00
CA ASP A 738 17.79 4.84 12.37
C ASP A 738 16.30 4.57 12.75
N ASP A 739 15.95 4.47 14.04
CA ASP A 739 14.54 4.33 14.47
C ASP A 739 13.76 5.66 14.55
N LEU A 740 14.45 6.80 14.61
CA LEU A 740 13.85 8.14 14.73
C LEU A 740 13.69 8.86 13.38
N GLY A 741 14.32 8.34 12.32
CA GLY A 741 14.34 8.93 11.01
C GLY A 741 15.49 9.91 10.76
N ASN A 742 16.58 9.81 11.53
CA ASN A 742 17.88 10.39 11.21
C ASN A 742 18.49 9.59 10.06
N THR A 743 19.03 10.28 9.04
CA THR A 743 19.47 9.64 7.80
C THR A 743 20.84 10.10 7.31
N THR A 744 21.57 9.16 6.72
CA THR A 744 22.81 9.38 5.97
C THR A 744 22.68 8.76 4.59
N ASN A 745 23.32 9.39 3.60
CA ASN A 745 23.39 8.84 2.25
C ASN A 745 24.80 8.97 1.64
N THR A 746 25.11 8.11 0.68
CA THR A 746 26.34 8.13 -0.11
C THR A 746 26.10 7.43 -1.46
N SER A 747 27.02 7.57 -2.41
CA SER A 747 27.00 6.80 -3.65
C SER A 747 27.87 5.54 -3.54
N ALA A 748 27.47 4.45 -4.20
CA ALA A 748 28.30 3.27 -4.42
C ALA A 748 29.25 3.43 -5.62
N GLY A 749 29.16 4.56 -6.35
CA GLY A 749 29.90 4.84 -7.56
C GLY A 749 29.10 4.55 -8.84
N GLU A 750 29.79 4.62 -9.98
CA GLU A 750 29.30 4.19 -11.28
C GLU A 750 29.59 2.70 -11.46
N ILE A 751 28.55 1.89 -11.63
CA ILE A 751 28.66 0.44 -11.84
C ILE A 751 28.34 0.14 -13.31
N ASP A 752 29.36 0.08 -14.16
CA ASP A 752 29.18 -0.33 -15.55
C ASP A 752 28.93 -1.84 -15.69
N VAL A 753 27.72 -2.19 -16.12
CA VAL A 753 27.19 -3.55 -16.22
C VAL A 753 27.32 -4.09 -17.65
N PRO A 754 28.04 -5.22 -17.85
CA PRO A 754 28.43 -5.68 -19.18
C PRO A 754 27.25 -6.19 -20.03
N VAL A 755 27.42 -6.16 -21.35
CA VAL A 755 26.38 -6.53 -22.34
C VAL A 755 26.05 -8.03 -22.32
N ARG A 756 24.77 -8.37 -22.46
CA ARG A 756 24.27 -9.76 -22.41
C ARG A 756 24.40 -10.48 -23.74
N GLY A 757 25.26 -11.50 -23.80
CA GLY A 757 25.23 -12.61 -24.78
C GLY A 757 25.17 -12.22 -26.26
N THR A 758 26.30 -12.24 -26.95
CA THR A 758 26.57 -11.57 -28.24
C THR A 758 26.62 -10.04 -28.09
N ASN A 759 27.81 -9.52 -27.80
CA ASN A 759 28.08 -8.08 -27.71
C ASN A 759 28.52 -7.58 -29.10
N PRO A 760 27.75 -6.70 -29.78
CA PRO A 760 28.08 -6.11 -31.07
C PRO A 760 28.89 -4.82 -30.96
N ASP A 761 29.32 -4.44 -29.75
CA ASP A 761 30.16 -3.26 -29.44
C ASP A 761 31.52 -3.65 -28.80
N ARG A 762 31.96 -4.88 -29.06
CA ARG A 762 33.21 -5.49 -28.55
C ARG A 762 34.39 -5.31 -29.53
N LEU A 763 35.62 -5.13 -29.03
CA LEU A 763 36.84 -5.29 -29.84
C LEU A 763 36.86 -6.69 -30.52
N PRO A 764 37.05 -6.78 -31.85
CA PRO A 764 37.15 -8.07 -32.54
C PRO A 764 38.33 -8.91 -32.05
N ASP A 765 38.21 -10.23 -32.11
CA ASP A 765 39.29 -11.15 -31.76
C ASP A 765 40.49 -11.02 -32.71
N GLY A 766 41.71 -11.27 -32.23
CA GLY A 766 42.93 -11.29 -33.04
C GLY A 766 44.18 -10.78 -32.34
N VAL A 767 45.27 -10.62 -33.09
CA VAL A 767 46.54 -10.11 -32.54
C VAL A 767 46.59 -8.58 -32.58
N TYR A 768 47.01 -7.98 -31.45
CA TYR A 768 47.17 -6.55 -31.26
C TYR A 768 48.45 -6.24 -30.48
N ARG A 769 49.00 -5.03 -30.65
CA ARG A 769 49.81 -4.36 -29.61
C ARG A 769 48.88 -3.50 -28.76
N ILE A 770 49.13 -3.44 -27.45
CA ILE A 770 48.30 -2.69 -26.50
C ILE A 770 49.09 -1.45 -26.09
N ALA A 771 48.82 -0.33 -26.76
CA ALA A 771 49.57 0.93 -26.64
C ALA A 771 48.96 1.87 -25.59
N CYS A 772 49.77 2.75 -25.02
CA CYS A 772 49.36 3.72 -24.00
C CYS A 772 48.68 4.94 -24.65
N TYR A 773 47.63 5.49 -24.02
CA TYR A 773 46.95 6.70 -24.52
C TYR A 773 47.89 7.90 -24.69
N SER A 774 48.67 8.23 -23.66
CA SER A 774 49.47 9.47 -23.62
C SER A 774 50.67 9.47 -24.57
N ASN A 775 51.13 8.28 -25.00
CA ASN A 775 52.12 8.12 -26.07
C ASN A 775 52.02 6.71 -26.65
N VAL A 776 51.48 6.59 -27.87
CA VAL A 776 51.29 5.30 -28.56
C VAL A 776 52.58 4.53 -28.85
N ASN A 777 53.75 5.18 -28.86
CA ASN A 777 55.03 4.47 -29.03
C ASN A 777 55.29 3.47 -27.91
N TYR A 778 54.79 3.74 -26.70
CA TYR A 778 54.89 2.83 -25.55
C TYR A 778 53.65 1.93 -25.48
N GLY A 779 53.86 0.67 -25.13
CA GLY A 779 52.79 -0.30 -24.90
C GLY A 779 53.20 -1.41 -23.96
N LEU A 780 52.25 -2.30 -23.65
CA LEU A 780 52.49 -3.46 -22.78
C LEU A 780 53.61 -4.35 -23.33
N ASP A 781 54.53 -4.71 -22.44
CA ASP A 781 55.68 -5.57 -22.71
C ASP A 781 55.85 -6.54 -21.54
N VAL A 782 55.94 -7.84 -21.83
CA VAL A 782 56.33 -8.84 -20.83
C VAL A 782 57.84 -8.77 -20.65
N ALA A 783 58.25 -8.30 -19.46
CA ALA A 783 59.61 -7.85 -19.20
C ALA A 783 60.68 -8.90 -19.58
N ASN A 784 61.70 -8.43 -20.31
CA ASN A 784 62.81 -9.25 -20.84
C ASN A 784 62.37 -10.40 -21.77
N ALA A 785 61.15 -10.36 -22.33
CA ALA A 785 60.53 -11.46 -23.07
C ALA A 785 60.50 -12.79 -22.29
N SER A 786 60.39 -12.72 -20.96
CA SER A 786 60.34 -13.91 -20.10
C SER A 786 59.12 -14.80 -20.40
N THR A 787 59.30 -16.11 -20.30
CA THR A 787 58.21 -17.10 -20.39
C THR A 787 57.84 -17.71 -19.02
N ALA A 788 58.48 -17.26 -17.95
CA ALA A 788 58.18 -17.67 -16.59
C ALA A 788 56.80 -17.15 -16.12
N ASP A 789 56.17 -17.88 -15.20
CA ASP A 789 55.06 -17.36 -14.39
C ASP A 789 55.55 -16.27 -13.44
N GLU A 790 54.64 -15.39 -13.02
CA GLU A 790 54.93 -14.19 -12.23
C GLU A 790 55.91 -13.20 -12.90
N ALA A 791 56.17 -13.35 -14.21
CA ALA A 791 56.98 -12.39 -14.96
C ALA A 791 56.22 -11.07 -15.16
N ASN A 792 56.88 -9.96 -14.85
CA ASN A 792 56.25 -8.66 -14.72
C ASN A 792 55.77 -8.07 -16.06
N VAL A 793 54.66 -7.33 -16.03
CA VAL A 793 54.20 -6.51 -17.16
C VAL A 793 54.62 -5.06 -16.93
N ILE A 794 55.31 -4.52 -17.92
CA ILE A 794 55.80 -3.14 -17.95
C ILE A 794 55.25 -2.44 -19.20
N ILE A 795 55.46 -1.12 -19.29
CA ILE A 795 55.43 -0.42 -20.57
C ILE A 795 56.85 -0.28 -21.14
N SER A 796 56.95 -0.32 -22.47
CA SER A 796 58.21 -0.32 -23.23
C SER A 796 57.97 0.25 -24.63
N GLU A 797 58.97 0.87 -25.26
CA GLU A 797 58.86 1.33 -26.65
C GLU A 797 58.67 0.15 -27.63
N TYR A 798 57.70 0.30 -28.54
CA TYR A 798 57.29 -0.77 -29.45
C TYR A 798 58.34 -1.03 -30.55
N SER A 799 58.95 -2.20 -30.47
CA SER A 799 60.03 -2.69 -31.33
C SER A 799 59.61 -3.84 -32.25
N GLY A 800 58.31 -4.16 -32.32
CA GLY A 800 57.77 -5.24 -33.15
C GLY A 800 57.92 -6.64 -32.57
N ARG A 801 58.48 -6.80 -31.37
CA ARG A 801 58.77 -8.11 -30.76
C ARG A 801 57.50 -8.83 -30.29
N MET A 802 57.55 -10.17 -30.27
CA MET A 802 56.41 -11.01 -29.86
C MET A 802 56.00 -10.84 -28.38
N ASN A 803 56.89 -10.37 -27.50
CA ASN A 803 56.55 -10.05 -26.10
C ASN A 803 55.81 -8.71 -25.92
N GLN A 804 55.62 -7.97 -27.01
CA GLN A 804 54.86 -6.72 -27.11
C GLN A 804 53.57 -6.90 -27.95
N GLN A 805 53.23 -8.14 -28.29
CA GLN A 805 52.07 -8.53 -29.07
C GLN A 805 51.22 -9.51 -28.27
N PHE A 806 49.90 -9.29 -28.29
CA PHE A 806 48.94 -10.05 -27.50
C PHE A 806 47.87 -10.61 -28.43
N ASN A 807 47.63 -11.92 -28.33
CA ASN A 807 46.45 -12.56 -28.87
C ASN A 807 45.28 -12.24 -27.94
N VAL A 808 44.35 -11.41 -28.43
CA VAL A 808 43.20 -10.90 -27.69
C VAL A 808 41.98 -11.69 -28.14
N THR A 809 41.40 -12.45 -27.23
CA THR A 809 40.23 -13.29 -27.51
C THR A 809 39.15 -13.10 -26.45
N TYR A 810 37.89 -13.05 -26.85
CA TYR A 810 36.75 -12.82 -25.97
C TYR A 810 35.90 -14.09 -25.82
N SER A 811 35.74 -14.56 -24.59
CA SER A 811 34.89 -15.71 -24.26
C SER A 811 34.21 -15.51 -22.91
N ASN A 812 33.04 -16.13 -22.70
CA ASN A 812 32.32 -16.12 -21.42
C ASN A 812 32.04 -14.72 -20.81
N GLY A 813 32.03 -13.66 -21.62
CA GLY A 813 31.80 -12.27 -21.19
C GLY A 813 33.07 -11.44 -20.97
N TYR A 814 34.26 -12.03 -21.12
CA TYR A 814 35.55 -11.39 -20.82
C TYR A 814 36.59 -11.60 -21.92
N TYR A 815 37.58 -10.72 -21.96
CA TYR A 815 38.78 -10.85 -22.76
C TYR A 815 39.89 -11.58 -22.00
N HIS A 816 40.60 -12.44 -22.74
CA HIS A 816 41.87 -13.01 -22.37
C HIS A 816 42.96 -12.33 -23.19
N LEU A 817 43.96 -11.79 -22.50
CA LEU A 817 45.07 -11.03 -23.08
C LEU A 817 46.32 -11.93 -23.06
N GLN A 818 46.52 -12.72 -24.11
CA GLN A 818 47.55 -13.75 -24.13
C GLN A 818 48.83 -13.24 -24.82
N ALA A 819 49.95 -13.16 -24.10
CA ALA A 819 51.23 -12.73 -24.66
C ALA A 819 51.77 -13.74 -25.69
N LEU A 820 52.06 -13.28 -26.91
CA LEU A 820 52.24 -14.15 -28.08
C LEU A 820 53.53 -15.00 -28.02
N HIS A 821 54.57 -14.54 -27.30
CA HIS A 821 55.84 -15.25 -27.14
C HIS A 821 55.80 -16.37 -26.09
N SER A 822 54.90 -16.29 -25.10
CA SER A 822 54.83 -17.20 -23.96
C SER A 822 53.58 -18.07 -23.94
N GLY A 823 52.51 -17.66 -24.62
CA GLY A 823 51.20 -18.30 -24.58
C GLY A 823 50.44 -18.08 -23.26
N LYS A 824 50.89 -17.14 -22.42
CA LYS A 824 50.36 -16.89 -21.06
C LYS A 824 49.45 -15.67 -21.01
N ASN A 825 48.45 -15.70 -20.13
CA ASN A 825 47.50 -14.60 -19.94
C ASN A 825 48.08 -13.50 -19.04
N LEU A 826 47.62 -12.27 -19.23
CA LEU A 826 47.79 -11.21 -18.22
C LEU A 826 46.89 -11.46 -17.00
N ASP A 827 47.43 -11.19 -15.82
CA ASP A 827 46.97 -11.68 -14.52
C ASP A 827 47.24 -10.64 -13.41
N LEU A 828 46.39 -10.59 -12.37
CA LEU A 828 46.65 -9.77 -11.17
C LEU A 828 47.26 -10.61 -10.04
N TYR A 829 48.43 -10.17 -9.57
CA TYR A 829 49.26 -10.89 -8.60
C TYR A 829 48.47 -11.41 -7.39
N LYS A 830 48.42 -12.74 -7.25
CA LYS A 830 47.79 -13.46 -6.13
C LYS A 830 46.33 -13.06 -5.88
N ALA A 831 45.62 -12.71 -6.96
CA ALA A 831 44.25 -12.21 -6.95
C ALA A 831 44.03 -10.97 -6.06
N GLY A 832 45.05 -10.10 -5.96
CA GLY A 832 44.97 -8.87 -5.18
C GLY A 832 43.85 -7.94 -5.65
N SER A 833 43.07 -7.45 -4.68
CA SER A 833 41.95 -6.51 -4.86
C SER A 833 42.23 -5.12 -4.27
N ALA A 834 43.49 -4.86 -3.89
CA ALA A 834 43.94 -3.56 -3.42
C ALA A 834 44.44 -2.68 -4.57
N SER A 835 44.24 -1.37 -4.47
CA SER A 835 44.80 -0.40 -5.43
C SER A 835 46.33 -0.47 -5.42
N GLY A 836 46.96 -0.65 -6.58
CA GLY A 836 48.39 -0.92 -6.70
C GLY A 836 48.77 -2.40 -6.68
N THR A 837 47.82 -3.32 -6.92
CA THR A 837 48.14 -4.74 -7.14
C THR A 837 48.92 -4.90 -8.45
N ASN A 838 49.95 -5.74 -8.49
CA ASN A 838 50.80 -5.86 -9.67
C ASN A 838 50.13 -6.61 -10.84
N VAL A 839 50.35 -6.18 -12.09
CA VAL A 839 49.99 -6.94 -13.30
C VAL A 839 51.19 -7.76 -13.78
N GLN A 840 50.95 -9.05 -14.04
CA GLN A 840 51.96 -10.02 -14.46
C GLN A 840 51.43 -10.88 -15.62
N GLN A 841 52.27 -11.76 -16.18
CA GLN A 841 51.75 -12.93 -16.91
C GLN A 841 51.68 -14.17 -16.00
N TYR A 842 50.70 -15.02 -16.24
CA TYR A 842 50.60 -16.32 -15.60
C TYR A 842 50.03 -17.39 -16.56
N SER A 843 50.35 -18.65 -16.30
CA SER A 843 49.82 -19.80 -17.04
C SER A 843 48.29 -19.81 -16.99
N ILE A 844 47.64 -20.21 -18.09
CA ILE A 844 46.18 -20.19 -18.19
C ILE A 844 45.59 -21.22 -17.22
N ASP A 845 44.96 -20.74 -16.15
CA ASP A 845 44.41 -21.57 -15.06
C ASP A 845 42.90 -21.39 -14.85
N GLY A 846 42.28 -20.43 -15.55
CA GLY A 846 40.85 -20.14 -15.49
C GLY A 846 40.41 -19.35 -14.25
N THR A 847 41.35 -18.77 -13.49
CA THR A 847 41.02 -17.87 -12.38
C THR A 847 40.39 -16.57 -12.88
N GLU A 848 39.50 -15.99 -12.06
CA GLU A 848 38.76 -14.78 -12.43
C GLU A 848 39.68 -13.58 -12.67
N VAL A 849 40.87 -13.56 -12.08
CA VAL A 849 41.84 -12.47 -12.26
C VAL A 849 42.64 -12.51 -13.55
N GLN A 850 42.42 -13.52 -14.41
CA GLN A 850 42.83 -13.51 -15.82
C GLN A 850 41.72 -13.01 -16.78
N ASN A 851 40.54 -12.67 -16.25
CA ASN A 851 39.40 -12.18 -17.02
C ASN A 851 39.35 -10.64 -17.02
N TRP A 852 39.40 -10.04 -18.20
CA TRP A 852 39.43 -8.58 -18.38
C TRP A 852 38.22 -8.09 -19.19
N ALA A 853 37.54 -7.05 -18.74
CA ALA A 853 36.58 -6.29 -19.53
C ALA A 853 37.30 -5.15 -20.28
N LEU A 854 36.95 -4.93 -21.54
CA LEU A 854 37.37 -3.74 -22.29
C LEU A 854 36.20 -2.76 -22.34
N ARG A 855 36.33 -1.61 -21.68
CA ARG A 855 35.32 -0.54 -21.63
C ARG A 855 35.75 0.60 -22.55
N SER A 856 35.01 0.84 -23.62
CA SER A 856 35.32 1.92 -24.57
C SER A 856 35.09 3.31 -23.96
N THR A 857 35.82 4.31 -24.46
CA THR A 857 35.72 5.71 -24.03
C THR A 857 35.24 6.63 -25.15
N ALA A 858 34.74 7.82 -24.81
CA ALA A 858 34.31 8.83 -25.78
C ALA A 858 35.45 9.39 -26.66
N ASP A 859 36.71 9.31 -26.20
CA ASP A 859 37.89 9.63 -27.03
C ASP A 859 38.40 8.44 -27.87
N GLY A 860 37.63 7.35 -27.91
CA GLY A 860 37.91 6.19 -28.75
C GLY A 860 39.07 5.33 -28.23
N THR A 861 39.25 5.21 -26.93
CA THR A 861 40.23 4.30 -26.31
C THR A 861 39.53 3.33 -25.37
N TYR A 862 40.27 2.53 -24.59
CA TYR A 862 39.70 1.57 -23.66
C TYR A 862 40.28 1.71 -22.25
N PHE A 863 39.43 1.57 -21.24
CA PHE A 863 39.87 1.06 -19.95
C PHE A 863 39.91 -0.47 -20.03
N ILE A 864 41.02 -1.07 -19.57
CA ILE A 864 41.14 -2.53 -19.38
C ILE A 864 40.87 -2.79 -17.89
N VAL A 865 39.77 -3.45 -17.56
CA VAL A 865 39.32 -3.61 -16.16
C VAL A 865 39.23 -5.09 -15.81
N ASN A 866 39.87 -5.49 -14.71
CA ASN A 866 39.80 -6.87 -14.24
C ASN A 866 38.39 -7.21 -13.71
N SER A 867 38.00 -8.48 -13.74
CA SER A 867 36.73 -8.95 -13.14
C SER A 867 36.56 -8.53 -11.66
N ASN A 868 37.66 -8.34 -10.92
CA ASN A 868 37.63 -7.87 -9.53
C ASN A 868 37.41 -6.35 -9.36
N GLY A 869 37.29 -5.60 -10.46
CA GLY A 869 37.00 -4.16 -10.49
C GLY A 869 38.23 -3.24 -10.60
N LEU A 870 39.47 -3.76 -10.55
CA LEU A 870 40.67 -2.93 -10.71
C LEU A 870 40.97 -2.61 -12.18
N TYR A 871 41.31 -1.36 -12.45
CA TYR A 871 41.67 -0.82 -13.76
C TYR A 871 43.17 -1.02 -14.02
N MET A 872 43.55 -1.45 -15.22
CA MET A 872 44.95 -1.55 -15.64
C MET A 872 45.53 -0.16 -15.85
N ASP A 873 46.59 0.14 -15.11
CA ASP A 873 47.07 1.49 -14.81
C ASP A 873 48.60 1.54 -14.96
N VAL A 874 49.11 2.52 -15.71
CA VAL A 874 50.54 2.82 -15.78
C VAL A 874 50.94 3.53 -14.49
N THR A 875 51.85 2.94 -13.71
CA THR A 875 52.17 3.42 -12.36
C THR A 875 52.57 4.91 -12.35
N ASN A 876 51.83 5.71 -11.58
CA ASN A 876 51.95 7.18 -11.50
C ASN A 876 51.82 7.92 -12.85
N GLY A 877 51.25 7.31 -13.88
CA GLY A 877 51.17 7.86 -15.24
C GLY A 877 52.52 8.14 -15.90
N THR A 878 53.60 7.49 -15.44
CA THR A 878 54.97 7.80 -15.89
C THR A 878 55.25 7.12 -17.23
N MET A 879 55.65 7.88 -18.25
CA MET A 879 55.84 7.37 -19.62
C MET A 879 57.33 7.14 -19.92
N ALA A 880 57.85 5.95 -19.59
CA ALA A 880 59.23 5.55 -19.84
C ALA A 880 59.36 4.01 -19.86
N ASP A 881 60.44 3.49 -20.48
CA ASP A 881 60.73 2.06 -20.51
C ASP A 881 60.86 1.46 -19.11
N GLY A 882 60.24 0.30 -18.89
CA GLY A 882 60.31 -0.44 -17.63
C GLY A 882 59.39 0.10 -16.52
N VAL A 883 58.56 1.11 -16.78
CA VAL A 883 57.53 1.54 -15.83
C VAL A 883 56.49 0.44 -15.64
N ASN A 884 56.12 0.20 -14.39
CA ASN A 884 55.29 -0.91 -13.96
C ASN A 884 53.80 -0.73 -14.34
N VAL A 885 53.13 -1.83 -14.67
CA VAL A 885 51.67 -1.87 -14.89
C VAL A 885 50.99 -2.51 -13.68
N GLN A 886 49.94 -1.87 -13.18
CA GLN A 886 49.25 -2.24 -11.94
C GLN A 886 47.72 -2.26 -12.12
N GLY A 887 47.02 -2.98 -11.25
CA GLY A 887 45.58 -2.84 -11.02
C GLY A 887 45.34 -1.75 -9.98
N HIS A 888 44.71 -0.66 -10.38
CA HIS A 888 44.39 0.49 -9.54
C HIS A 888 42.86 0.71 -9.44
N SER A 889 42.39 1.43 -8.43
CA SER A 889 41.02 1.93 -8.43
C SER A 889 40.76 2.82 -9.65
N GLY A 890 39.58 2.69 -10.25
CA GLY A 890 39.18 3.47 -11.42
C GLY A 890 39.16 4.95 -11.09
N ASN A 891 40.05 5.72 -11.74
CA ASN A 891 40.19 7.17 -11.58
C ASN A 891 40.00 7.93 -12.90
N GLN A 892 39.69 7.21 -13.99
CA GLN A 892 39.47 7.70 -15.35
C GLN A 892 40.63 8.50 -15.97
N SER A 893 41.82 8.48 -15.35
CA SER A 893 42.99 9.19 -15.86
C SER A 893 43.55 8.55 -17.13
N ASP A 894 44.32 9.33 -17.89
CA ASP A 894 45.00 8.88 -19.11
C ASP A 894 46.01 7.73 -18.86
N ALA A 895 46.44 7.51 -17.62
CA ALA A 895 47.25 6.37 -17.21
C ALA A 895 46.50 5.03 -17.25
N GLN A 896 45.16 5.06 -17.29
CA GLN A 896 44.28 3.88 -17.34
C GLN A 896 43.72 3.61 -18.74
N LYS A 897 44.06 4.45 -19.74
CA LYS A 897 43.55 4.38 -21.11
C LYS A 897 44.52 3.70 -22.06
N TRP A 898 44.00 2.78 -22.88
CA TRP A 898 44.77 1.90 -23.75
C TRP A 898 44.20 1.86 -25.18
N ILE A 899 45.08 1.65 -26.17
CA ILE A 899 44.74 1.63 -27.60
C ILE A 899 45.19 0.29 -28.18
N PHE A 900 44.24 -0.46 -28.75
CA PHE A 900 44.49 -1.77 -29.36
C PHE A 900 44.78 -1.59 -30.85
N ILE A 901 46.07 -1.60 -31.22
CA ILE A 901 46.50 -1.46 -32.61
C ILE A 901 46.70 -2.85 -33.21
N ALA A 902 45.96 -3.16 -34.28
CA ALA A 902 46.01 -4.45 -34.96
C ALA A 902 47.41 -4.69 -35.58
N VAL A 903 47.92 -5.92 -35.46
CA VAL A 903 49.20 -6.33 -36.06
C VAL A 903 49.02 -7.62 -36.87
N ASN A 904 50.02 -7.94 -37.69
CA ASN A 904 50.13 -9.18 -38.47
C ASN A 904 48.91 -9.47 -39.37
N GLY A 905 48.61 -8.55 -40.29
CA GLY A 905 47.64 -8.81 -41.36
C GLY A 905 48.13 -9.88 -42.35
N VAL A 906 47.19 -10.47 -43.08
CA VAL A 906 47.42 -11.53 -44.09
C VAL A 906 46.60 -11.22 -45.34
N GLN A 907 46.93 -11.80 -46.49
CA GLN A 907 46.15 -11.61 -47.73
C GLN A 907 44.81 -12.36 -47.66
N SER A 908 43.80 -11.73 -47.07
CA SER A 908 42.45 -12.27 -46.88
C SER A 908 41.62 -12.29 -48.17
N ILE A 909 41.66 -11.22 -48.97
CA ILE A 909 41.03 -11.15 -50.30
C ILE A 909 42.07 -11.09 -51.44
N PRO A 910 41.75 -11.59 -52.65
CA PRO A 910 42.61 -11.43 -53.83
C PRO A 910 42.81 -9.96 -54.21
N ASP A 911 43.82 -9.70 -55.02
CA ASP A 911 43.98 -8.42 -55.70
C ASP A 911 42.95 -8.29 -56.85
N GLY A 912 42.46 -7.07 -57.11
CA GLY A 912 41.44 -6.79 -58.14
C GLY A 912 40.63 -5.52 -57.86
N ASP A 913 39.61 -5.25 -58.66
CA ASP A 913 38.74 -4.08 -58.48
C ASP A 913 37.44 -4.44 -57.74
N TYR A 914 37.14 -3.72 -56.67
CA TYR A 914 36.06 -4.02 -55.74
C TYR A 914 35.17 -2.81 -55.42
N GLN A 915 33.87 -3.03 -55.33
CA GLN A 915 32.96 -2.19 -54.55
C GLN A 915 33.03 -2.61 -53.09
N ILE A 916 33.31 -1.66 -52.20
CA ILE A 916 33.36 -1.88 -50.75
C ILE A 916 31.96 -1.60 -50.20
N ARG A 917 31.10 -2.62 -50.15
CA ARG A 917 29.68 -2.46 -49.77
C ARG A 917 29.46 -2.55 -48.26
N LEU A 918 28.43 -1.89 -47.77
CA LEU A 918 28.00 -1.95 -46.38
C LEU A 918 27.25 -3.27 -46.10
N THR A 919 27.65 -4.00 -45.06
CA THR A 919 26.98 -5.26 -44.67
C THR A 919 25.52 -5.04 -44.26
N LYS A 920 25.21 -3.90 -43.61
CA LYS A 920 23.87 -3.59 -43.09
C LYS A 920 22.81 -3.32 -44.16
N ASP A 921 23.21 -2.72 -45.28
CA ASP A 921 22.34 -2.46 -46.43
C ASP A 921 23.19 -2.49 -47.70
N PHE A 922 23.06 -3.59 -48.45
CA PHE A 922 23.89 -3.92 -49.61
C PHE A 922 23.68 -3.00 -50.83
N ARG A 923 22.78 -2.03 -50.73
CA ARG A 923 22.54 -0.97 -51.71
C ARG A 923 23.53 0.20 -51.56
N TYR A 924 24.29 0.25 -50.47
CA TYR A 924 25.28 1.29 -50.19
C TYR A 924 26.71 0.73 -50.12
N GLY A 925 27.69 1.60 -50.34
CA GLY A 925 29.11 1.30 -50.16
C GLY A 925 29.97 2.55 -50.05
N VAL A 926 31.26 2.34 -49.86
CA VAL A 926 32.26 3.39 -49.66
C VAL A 926 32.62 4.01 -51.01
N GLY A 927 32.42 5.32 -51.16
CA GLY A 927 32.74 6.07 -52.38
C GLY A 927 33.29 7.47 -52.11
N VAL A 928 34.07 7.99 -53.04
CA VAL A 928 34.64 9.35 -52.95
C VAL A 928 33.56 10.38 -53.30
N GLN A 929 33.40 11.39 -52.45
CA GLN A 929 32.40 12.44 -52.59
C GLN A 929 32.50 13.17 -53.94
N ASP A 930 31.35 13.42 -54.56
CA ASP A 930 31.15 14.19 -55.80
C ASP A 930 32.04 13.74 -56.98
N ALA A 931 32.49 12.48 -56.97
CA ALA A 931 33.50 11.91 -57.86
C ALA A 931 34.77 12.78 -58.00
N SER A 932 35.12 13.52 -56.94
CA SER A 932 36.23 14.46 -56.95
C SER A 932 37.57 13.74 -57.14
N THR A 933 38.46 14.29 -57.97
CA THR A 933 39.85 13.82 -58.16
C THR A 933 40.86 14.60 -57.31
N SER A 934 40.39 15.42 -56.36
CA SER A 934 41.27 16.21 -55.48
C SER A 934 41.81 15.39 -54.31
N SER A 935 43.10 15.51 -54.01
CA SER A 935 43.68 15.00 -52.76
C SER A 935 43.02 15.69 -51.57
N GLY A 936 42.63 14.93 -50.55
CA GLY A 936 41.83 15.41 -49.43
C GLY A 936 40.31 15.37 -49.63
N ALA A 937 39.82 14.90 -50.79
CA ALA A 937 38.38 14.74 -51.01
C ALA A 937 37.78 13.64 -50.11
N ASN A 938 36.57 13.90 -49.62
CA ASN A 938 35.93 13.09 -48.59
C ASN A 938 35.57 11.68 -49.07
N VAL A 939 35.59 10.71 -48.14
CA VAL A 939 35.07 9.35 -48.40
C VAL A 939 33.82 9.14 -47.55
N GLN A 940 32.74 8.73 -48.20
CA GLN A 940 31.41 8.65 -47.60
C GLN A 940 30.66 7.41 -48.08
N LEU A 941 29.66 7.00 -47.30
CA LEU A 941 28.66 6.02 -47.69
C LEU A 941 27.83 6.61 -48.84
N GLN A 942 27.80 5.92 -49.97
CA GLN A 942 27.03 6.30 -51.15
C GLN A 942 26.15 5.13 -51.60
N ARG A 943 24.97 5.44 -52.12
CA ARG A 943 24.15 4.46 -52.84
C ARG A 943 24.88 4.01 -54.09
N ILE A 944 25.01 2.69 -54.27
CA ILE A 944 25.72 2.12 -55.41
C ILE A 944 24.94 2.40 -56.71
N THR A 945 25.59 3.12 -57.62
CA THR A 945 25.14 3.41 -59.00
C THR A 945 25.98 2.66 -60.04
N GLY A 946 27.22 2.28 -59.69
CA GLY A 946 28.16 1.63 -60.61
C GLY A 946 29.25 2.57 -61.16
N GLU A 947 29.31 3.81 -60.69
CA GLU A 947 30.34 4.80 -61.04
C GLU A 947 31.72 4.45 -60.46
N ASP A 948 32.80 4.91 -61.11
CA ASP A 948 34.18 4.50 -60.77
C ASP A 948 34.68 5.08 -59.44
N ASN A 949 34.11 6.19 -58.95
CA ASN A 949 34.39 6.73 -57.62
C ASN A 949 33.86 5.86 -56.47
N GLN A 950 33.08 4.82 -56.79
CA GLN A 950 32.57 3.80 -55.86
C GLN A 950 33.36 2.48 -55.96
N LYS A 951 34.40 2.44 -56.80
CA LYS A 951 35.24 1.26 -57.06
C LYS A 951 36.65 1.52 -56.57
N TRP A 952 37.23 0.50 -55.94
CA TRP A 952 38.55 0.53 -55.34
C TRP A 952 39.39 -0.62 -55.89
N SER A 953 40.52 -0.30 -56.51
CA SER A 953 41.55 -1.29 -56.82
C SER A 953 42.23 -1.67 -55.51
N VAL A 954 42.07 -2.92 -55.09
CA VAL A 954 42.61 -3.43 -53.83
C VAL A 954 43.82 -4.29 -54.13
N LYS A 955 44.95 -3.95 -53.49
CA LYS A 955 46.25 -4.58 -53.76
C LYS A 955 46.96 -4.93 -52.47
N TYR A 956 47.41 -6.18 -52.35
CA TYR A 956 48.22 -6.61 -51.21
C TYR A 956 49.68 -6.15 -51.36
N LEU A 957 50.25 -5.58 -50.30
CA LEU A 957 51.60 -4.99 -50.30
C LEU A 957 52.69 -6.00 -49.89
N GLY A 958 52.34 -7.26 -49.60
CA GLY A 958 53.30 -8.30 -49.19
C GLY A 958 53.76 -8.20 -47.73
N ASN A 959 53.69 -7.01 -47.12
CA ASN A 959 54.10 -6.70 -45.75
C ASN A 959 53.00 -6.96 -44.67
N GLY A 960 51.89 -7.58 -45.05
CA GLY A 960 50.71 -7.79 -44.20
C GLY A 960 49.60 -6.73 -44.35
N TYR A 961 49.85 -5.67 -45.13
CA TYR A 961 48.88 -4.58 -45.37
C TYR A 961 48.44 -4.54 -46.85
N TYR A 962 47.38 -3.77 -47.09
CA TYR A 962 46.80 -3.48 -48.40
C TYR A 962 46.82 -1.97 -48.68
N SER A 963 46.90 -1.61 -49.97
CA SER A 963 46.46 -0.31 -50.47
C SER A 963 45.08 -0.46 -51.14
N LEU A 964 44.19 0.51 -50.90
CA LEU A 964 42.85 0.58 -51.49
C LEU A 964 42.77 1.87 -52.31
N THR A 965 42.77 1.77 -53.64
CA THR A 965 42.93 2.94 -54.54
C THR A 965 41.67 3.21 -55.37
N ALA A 966 41.09 4.40 -55.27
CA ALA A 966 39.85 4.77 -55.98
C ALA A 966 40.07 4.84 -57.50
N LYS A 967 39.21 4.17 -58.28
CA LYS A 967 39.41 3.93 -59.72
C LYS A 967 39.31 5.17 -60.61
N HIS A 968 38.69 6.24 -60.13
CA HIS A 968 38.49 7.49 -60.89
C HIS A 968 39.61 8.52 -60.68
N SER A 969 40.47 8.34 -59.67
CA SER A 969 41.46 9.34 -59.23
C SER A 969 42.87 8.80 -59.01
N ASP A 970 43.06 7.47 -59.01
CA ASP A 970 44.29 6.77 -58.61
C ASP A 970 44.81 7.16 -57.21
N MET A 971 43.92 7.65 -56.33
CA MET A 971 44.24 8.03 -54.95
C MET A 971 43.84 6.95 -53.95
N ALA A 972 44.67 6.72 -52.93
CA ALA A 972 44.45 5.73 -51.90
C ALA A 972 43.51 6.23 -50.78
N LEU A 973 42.74 5.31 -50.21
CA LEU A 973 42.04 5.47 -48.94
C LEU A 973 43.05 5.81 -47.85
N ASN A 974 42.84 6.92 -47.14
CA ASN A 974 43.82 7.50 -46.23
C ASN A 974 43.14 8.00 -44.93
N LEU A 975 43.70 7.61 -43.78
CA LEU A 975 43.27 8.06 -42.46
C LEU A 975 43.90 9.43 -42.16
N TYR A 976 43.08 10.47 -42.06
CA TYR A 976 43.56 11.83 -41.89
C TYR A 976 44.44 12.00 -40.64
N GLY A 977 45.56 12.69 -40.81
CA GLY A 977 46.48 13.06 -39.72
C GLY A 977 47.24 11.92 -39.04
N LYS A 978 47.04 10.64 -39.43
CA LYS A 978 47.50 9.44 -38.68
C LYS A 978 46.94 9.39 -37.25
N GLU A 979 45.77 9.97 -37.03
CA GLU A 979 45.22 10.13 -35.69
C GLU A 979 44.77 8.79 -35.09
N TYR A 980 45.33 8.46 -33.93
CA TYR A 980 45.09 7.20 -33.22
C TYR A 980 43.98 7.30 -32.16
N LYS A 981 43.28 8.45 -32.06
CA LYS A 981 42.20 8.72 -31.08
C LYS A 981 41.10 9.59 -31.70
N GLY A 982 39.92 9.59 -31.08
CA GLY A 982 38.74 10.30 -31.59
C GLY A 982 38.15 9.68 -32.86
N SER A 983 37.47 10.51 -33.65
CA SER A 983 36.80 10.17 -34.91
C SER A 983 37.45 10.81 -36.14
N PRO A 984 38.75 10.60 -36.41
CA PRO A 984 39.46 11.25 -37.52
C PRO A 984 38.89 10.82 -38.87
N ASN A 985 38.89 11.75 -39.82
CA ASN A 985 38.23 11.50 -41.10
C ASN A 985 38.98 10.47 -41.97
N ILE A 986 38.25 9.77 -42.85
CA ILE A 986 38.85 8.98 -43.94
C ILE A 986 38.56 9.71 -45.26
N LEU A 987 39.60 9.88 -46.07
CA LEU A 987 39.58 10.64 -47.31
C LEU A 987 40.47 9.98 -48.37
N GLN A 988 40.46 10.46 -49.61
CA GLN A 988 41.43 10.01 -50.61
C GLN A 988 42.71 10.87 -50.55
N HIS A 989 43.88 10.25 -50.68
CA HIS A 989 45.16 10.94 -50.76
C HIS A 989 46.11 10.25 -51.75
N GLN A 990 47.17 10.93 -52.18
CA GLN A 990 48.27 10.29 -52.90
C GLN A 990 48.87 9.16 -52.06
N PHE A 991 48.97 7.95 -52.63
CA PHE A 991 49.56 6.79 -51.96
C PHE A 991 51.06 6.98 -51.72
N THR A 992 51.56 6.43 -50.62
CA THR A 992 53.00 6.31 -50.35
C THR A 992 53.23 5.01 -49.60
N GLU A 993 54.10 4.15 -50.11
CA GLU A 993 54.40 2.85 -49.49
C GLU A 993 55.13 3.06 -48.15
N GLY A 994 54.72 2.33 -47.10
CA GLY A 994 55.18 2.56 -45.73
C GLY A 994 54.49 3.70 -44.99
N ASP A 995 53.50 4.39 -45.59
CA ASP A 995 52.71 5.40 -44.91
C ASP A 995 51.56 4.80 -44.07
N ASP A 996 51.66 4.89 -42.74
CA ASP A 996 50.65 4.35 -41.83
C ASP A 996 49.22 4.88 -42.03
N ALA A 997 49.04 6.07 -42.61
CA ALA A 997 47.69 6.56 -42.95
C ALA A 997 47.09 5.85 -44.18
N SER A 998 47.91 5.32 -45.08
CA SER A 998 47.51 4.73 -46.37
C SER A 998 47.53 3.19 -46.39
N GLU A 999 48.02 2.55 -45.33
CA GLU A 999 48.14 1.09 -45.21
C GLU A 999 47.05 0.49 -44.30
N TRP A 1000 46.37 -0.55 -44.80
CA TRP A 1000 45.17 -1.13 -44.17
C TRP A 1000 45.26 -2.66 -44.01
N ILE A 1001 44.76 -3.19 -42.90
CA ILE A 1001 44.53 -4.62 -42.69
C ILE A 1001 43.05 -4.91 -43.01
N LEU A 1002 42.80 -5.88 -43.89
CA LEU A 1002 41.46 -6.39 -44.18
C LEU A 1002 41.23 -7.67 -43.36
N ARG A 1003 40.64 -7.53 -42.17
CA ARG A 1003 40.46 -8.63 -41.19
C ARG A 1003 39.06 -9.22 -41.32
N ASP A 1004 38.94 -10.55 -41.39
CA ASP A 1004 37.64 -11.24 -41.45
C ASP A 1004 36.77 -10.88 -40.24
N ALA A 1005 35.48 -10.63 -40.50
CA ALA A 1005 34.44 -10.30 -39.53
C ALA A 1005 33.34 -11.38 -39.46
N GLY A 1006 33.46 -12.47 -40.21
CA GLY A 1006 32.46 -13.53 -40.35
C GLY A 1006 31.44 -13.27 -41.46
N ALA A 1007 30.82 -14.34 -41.97
CA ALA A 1007 29.85 -14.32 -43.09
C ALA A 1007 30.35 -13.61 -44.38
N GLY A 1008 31.68 -13.59 -44.58
CA GLY A 1008 32.32 -12.91 -45.71
C GLY A 1008 32.32 -11.39 -45.63
N ASN A 1009 32.19 -10.83 -44.43
CA ASN A 1009 32.37 -9.42 -44.15
C ASN A 1009 33.79 -9.18 -43.60
N PHE A 1010 34.28 -7.95 -43.68
CA PHE A 1010 35.63 -7.56 -43.28
C PHE A 1010 35.61 -6.26 -42.48
N TYR A 1011 36.48 -6.19 -41.48
CA TYR A 1011 36.92 -4.94 -40.87
C TYR A 1011 38.04 -4.35 -41.70
N ILE A 1012 37.96 -3.05 -42.00
CA ILE A 1012 38.99 -2.29 -42.70
C ILE A 1012 39.75 -1.49 -41.63
N ILE A 1013 40.92 -1.98 -41.22
CA ILE A 1013 41.65 -1.47 -40.05
C ILE A 1013 42.92 -0.75 -40.50
N ASN A 1014 43.01 0.56 -40.25
CA ASN A 1014 44.21 1.33 -40.54
C ASN A 1014 45.36 0.90 -39.61
N LYS A 1015 46.60 1.01 -40.10
CA LYS A 1015 47.84 0.72 -39.36
C LYS A 1015 48.03 1.53 -38.07
N CYS A 1016 47.37 2.68 -37.93
CA CYS A 1016 47.29 3.48 -36.69
C CYS A 1016 46.28 2.92 -35.66
N GLY A 1017 45.58 1.82 -35.95
CA GLY A 1017 44.62 1.14 -35.06
C GLY A 1017 43.16 1.59 -35.18
N ARG A 1018 42.84 2.55 -36.06
CA ARG A 1018 41.46 2.98 -36.34
C ARG A 1018 40.76 2.02 -37.30
N PHE A 1019 39.52 1.67 -37.03
CA PHE A 1019 38.64 0.92 -37.92
C PHE A 1019 37.87 1.91 -38.80
N ALA A 1020 37.67 1.62 -40.09
CA ALA A 1020 36.72 2.38 -40.89
C ALA A 1020 35.30 2.16 -40.34
N ASP A 1021 34.53 3.25 -40.20
CA ASP A 1021 33.27 3.31 -39.47
C ASP A 1021 32.30 4.24 -40.20
N VAL A 1022 31.05 3.81 -40.41
CA VAL A 1022 29.96 4.68 -40.90
C VAL A 1022 29.51 5.59 -39.76
N SER A 1023 29.84 6.88 -39.84
CA SER A 1023 29.76 7.82 -38.71
C SER A 1023 28.47 7.72 -37.89
N ASN A 1024 28.62 7.45 -36.59
CA ASN A 1024 27.54 7.30 -35.61
C ASN A 1024 26.55 6.14 -35.90
N GLY A 1025 26.92 5.17 -36.76
CA GLY A 1025 26.03 4.09 -37.18
C GLY A 1025 24.86 4.55 -38.06
N VAL A 1026 24.97 5.70 -38.72
CA VAL A 1026 23.88 6.28 -39.51
C VAL A 1026 23.94 5.77 -40.96
N PHE A 1027 23.06 4.83 -41.31
CA PHE A 1027 23.09 4.15 -42.60
C PHE A 1027 22.28 4.89 -43.69
N VAL A 1028 22.67 6.12 -44.04
CA VAL A 1028 22.04 6.89 -45.14
C VAL A 1028 23.04 7.44 -46.15
N ASP A 1029 22.54 7.78 -47.33
CA ASP A 1029 23.33 8.35 -48.43
C ASP A 1029 24.06 9.63 -48.00
N GLY A 1030 25.35 9.73 -48.31
CA GLY A 1030 26.21 10.84 -47.91
C GLY A 1030 26.71 10.81 -46.46
N THR A 1031 26.42 9.77 -45.66
CA THR A 1031 27.02 9.67 -44.32
C THR A 1031 28.52 9.42 -44.40
N ASN A 1032 29.28 10.17 -43.63
CA ASN A 1032 30.73 10.15 -43.64
C ASN A 1032 31.32 8.77 -43.23
N ILE A 1033 32.49 8.41 -43.78
CA ILE A 1033 33.30 7.30 -43.29
C ILE A 1033 34.47 7.87 -42.48
N ASN A 1034 34.57 7.52 -41.20
CA ASN A 1034 35.66 7.96 -40.32
C ASN A 1034 36.44 6.78 -39.75
N GLY A 1035 37.60 7.06 -39.18
CA GLY A 1035 38.30 6.14 -38.29
C GLY A 1035 37.60 6.15 -36.93
N TRP A 1036 37.26 4.98 -36.39
CA TRP A 1036 36.74 4.80 -35.03
C TRP A 1036 37.43 3.63 -34.33
N THR A 1037 36.96 3.30 -33.13
CA THR A 1037 37.49 2.26 -32.27
C THR A 1037 36.78 0.95 -32.55
N GLY A 1038 37.54 -0.13 -32.72
CA GLY A 1038 37.02 -1.43 -33.13
C GLY A 1038 35.92 -1.95 -32.22
N ASN A 1039 34.66 -1.91 -32.66
CA ASN A 1039 33.52 -2.29 -31.84
C ASN A 1039 32.78 -3.52 -32.36
N SER A 1040 33.15 -4.11 -33.51
CA SER A 1040 32.37 -5.21 -34.11
C SER A 1040 30.92 -4.84 -34.48
N SER A 1041 30.58 -3.55 -34.56
CA SER A 1041 29.25 -3.10 -34.95
C SER A 1041 29.04 -3.25 -36.45
N ASP A 1042 27.80 -3.11 -36.90
CA ASP A 1042 27.49 -3.15 -38.34
C ASP A 1042 27.98 -1.89 -39.10
N ALA A 1043 28.43 -0.85 -38.38
CA ALA A 1043 29.08 0.33 -38.97
C ALA A 1043 30.52 0.09 -39.44
N GLN A 1044 31.16 -0.98 -38.95
CA GLN A 1044 32.56 -1.32 -39.25
C GLN A 1044 32.72 -2.56 -40.15
N LYS A 1045 31.60 -3.14 -40.61
CA LYS A 1045 31.57 -4.37 -41.44
C LYS A 1045 31.28 -4.01 -42.88
N PHE A 1046 32.21 -4.37 -43.75
CA PHE A 1046 32.14 -4.14 -45.19
C PHE A 1046 32.32 -5.44 -45.96
N LYS A 1047 31.66 -5.58 -47.11
CA LYS A 1047 31.78 -6.74 -48.01
C LYS A 1047 32.38 -6.30 -49.33
N PHE A 1048 33.52 -6.91 -49.69
CA PHE A 1048 34.25 -6.59 -50.92
C PHE A 1048 33.61 -7.36 -52.10
N VAL A 1049 32.81 -6.66 -52.89
CA VAL A 1049 32.13 -7.19 -54.07
C VAL A 1049 33.00 -6.92 -55.29
N ALA A 1050 33.51 -7.96 -55.96
CA ALA A 1050 34.33 -7.81 -57.16
C ALA A 1050 33.51 -7.15 -58.29
N VAL A 1051 34.14 -6.25 -59.04
CA VAL A 1051 33.54 -5.50 -60.16
C VAL A 1051 34.49 -5.41 -61.35
N ASP A 1052 35.31 -6.45 -61.55
CA ASP A 1052 36.18 -6.61 -62.71
C ASP A 1052 35.31 -6.80 -63.98
N GLY A 1053 34.91 -5.70 -64.63
CA GLY A 1053 33.83 -5.63 -65.63
C GLY A 1053 34.11 -6.24 -67.01
N GLY A 1054 34.73 -7.43 -67.07
CA GLY A 1054 35.07 -8.15 -68.30
C GLY A 1054 34.32 -9.48 -68.46
N GLN A 1055 34.05 -9.86 -69.71
CA GLN A 1055 33.49 -11.17 -70.05
C GLN A 1055 34.58 -12.27 -69.98
N SER A 1056 34.70 -12.91 -68.81
CA SER A 1056 35.66 -13.99 -68.53
C SER A 1056 35.30 -15.35 -69.15
N LEU A 1057 34.04 -15.52 -69.55
CA LEU A 1057 33.49 -16.71 -70.20
C LEU A 1057 32.46 -16.30 -71.26
N TYR A 1058 32.44 -17.00 -72.40
CA TYR A 1058 31.49 -16.74 -73.48
C TYR A 1058 30.11 -17.37 -73.25
N ASP A 1059 29.11 -16.83 -73.94
CA ASP A 1059 27.74 -17.33 -73.94
C ASP A 1059 27.65 -18.70 -74.65
N GLY A 1060 26.91 -19.64 -74.05
CA GLY A 1060 26.81 -21.01 -74.55
C GLY A 1060 26.10 -21.97 -73.59
N ILE A 1061 26.04 -23.25 -73.93
CA ILE A 1061 25.51 -24.30 -73.03
C ILE A 1061 26.66 -25.15 -72.51
N TYR A 1062 26.77 -25.23 -71.18
CA TYR A 1062 27.91 -25.84 -70.50
C TYR A 1062 27.50 -26.86 -69.43
N GLN A 1063 28.30 -27.92 -69.27
CA GLN A 1063 28.37 -28.67 -68.02
C GLN A 1063 29.36 -27.97 -67.08
N ILE A 1064 28.92 -27.67 -65.85
CA ILE A 1064 29.76 -27.02 -64.82
C ILE A 1064 30.33 -28.11 -63.91
N ARG A 1065 31.64 -28.37 -63.99
CA ARG A 1065 32.36 -29.45 -63.28
C ARG A 1065 33.14 -28.95 -62.08
N ASN A 1066 33.33 -29.77 -61.05
CA ASN A 1066 34.16 -29.41 -59.89
C ASN A 1066 35.70 -29.54 -60.12
N SER A 1067 36.48 -28.71 -59.41
CA SER A 1067 37.96 -28.62 -59.45
C SER A 1067 38.75 -29.83 -58.95
N SER A 1068 38.26 -30.60 -57.96
CA SER A 1068 38.94 -31.86 -57.58
C SER A 1068 38.42 -33.07 -58.37
N ASN A 1069 37.16 -33.04 -58.83
CA ASN A 1069 36.53 -34.17 -59.50
C ASN A 1069 35.67 -33.77 -60.71
N ARG A 1070 36.27 -33.80 -61.91
CA ARG A 1070 35.61 -33.47 -63.19
C ARG A 1070 34.43 -34.38 -63.57
N ASN A 1071 34.25 -35.53 -62.90
CA ASN A 1071 33.12 -36.43 -63.14
C ASN A 1071 31.86 -36.01 -62.36
N LEU A 1072 31.97 -35.07 -61.43
CA LEU A 1072 30.84 -34.47 -60.72
C LEU A 1072 30.52 -33.10 -61.36
N VAL A 1073 29.26 -32.93 -61.72
CA VAL A 1073 28.71 -31.74 -62.37
C VAL A 1073 27.59 -31.13 -61.53
N LEU A 1074 27.35 -29.83 -61.73
CA LEU A 1074 26.20 -29.12 -61.19
C LEU A 1074 24.91 -29.67 -61.83
N ASP A 1075 24.01 -30.19 -61.01
CA ASP A 1075 22.78 -30.89 -61.43
C ASP A 1075 21.58 -30.42 -60.60
N VAL A 1076 20.40 -30.35 -61.23
CA VAL A 1076 19.12 -30.09 -60.54
C VAL A 1076 18.54 -31.41 -60.06
N ASP A 1077 18.24 -31.51 -58.76
CA ASP A 1077 17.84 -32.78 -58.16
C ASP A 1077 16.57 -33.37 -58.81
N GLN A 1078 16.63 -34.68 -59.07
CA GLN A 1078 15.65 -35.48 -59.82
C GLN A 1078 15.27 -34.93 -61.21
N ALA A 1079 16.06 -34.00 -61.79
CA ALA A 1079 15.69 -33.22 -62.96
C ALA A 1079 14.31 -32.53 -62.80
N SER A 1080 13.93 -32.16 -61.57
CA SER A 1080 12.68 -31.44 -61.29
C SER A 1080 12.61 -30.14 -62.09
N THR A 1081 11.40 -29.77 -62.51
CA THR A 1081 11.11 -28.47 -63.16
C THR A 1081 10.46 -27.47 -62.20
N ASP A 1082 10.39 -27.78 -60.90
CA ASP A 1082 9.76 -26.98 -59.86
C ASP A 1082 10.66 -25.83 -59.37
N ASN A 1083 10.03 -24.73 -58.95
CA ASN A 1083 10.73 -23.66 -58.22
C ASN A 1083 11.22 -24.17 -56.86
N SER A 1084 12.42 -23.75 -56.45
CA SER A 1084 13.11 -24.18 -55.22
C SER A 1084 13.66 -25.61 -55.22
N ALA A 1085 13.64 -26.34 -56.35
CA ALA A 1085 14.33 -27.63 -56.46
C ALA A 1085 15.83 -27.47 -56.17
N ASN A 1086 16.42 -28.43 -55.45
CA ASN A 1086 17.77 -28.30 -54.91
C ASN A 1086 18.84 -28.49 -56.00
N VAL A 1087 19.91 -27.69 -55.95
CA VAL A 1087 21.09 -27.89 -56.81
C VAL A 1087 22.18 -28.62 -56.03
N LYS A 1088 22.80 -29.61 -56.69
CA LYS A 1088 23.76 -30.55 -56.09
C LYS A 1088 24.90 -30.85 -57.07
N LEU A 1089 25.99 -31.41 -56.56
CA LEU A 1089 26.88 -32.23 -57.38
C LEU A 1089 26.20 -33.55 -57.69
N SER A 1090 26.18 -33.96 -58.95
CA SER A 1090 25.94 -35.37 -59.29
C SER A 1090 26.84 -35.88 -60.41
N LYS A 1091 26.93 -37.20 -60.52
CA LYS A 1091 27.75 -37.86 -61.55
C LYS A 1091 27.26 -37.51 -62.96
N ALA A 1092 28.19 -37.09 -63.82
CA ALA A 1092 27.91 -36.73 -65.20
C ALA A 1092 27.25 -37.89 -65.97
N ASN A 1093 26.03 -37.65 -66.45
CA ASN A 1093 25.20 -38.56 -67.24
C ASN A 1093 24.81 -37.98 -68.63
N GLY A 1094 24.95 -36.65 -68.81
CA GLY A 1094 24.72 -35.96 -70.09
C GLY A 1094 23.28 -35.49 -70.33
N GLY A 1095 22.36 -35.73 -69.38
CA GLY A 1095 20.99 -35.21 -69.41
C GLY A 1095 20.92 -33.68 -69.21
N ASP A 1096 19.81 -33.08 -69.62
CA ASP A 1096 19.71 -31.62 -69.73
C ASP A 1096 19.61 -30.88 -68.39
N SER A 1097 19.37 -31.59 -67.27
CA SER A 1097 19.47 -31.02 -65.91
C SER A 1097 20.91 -30.76 -65.46
N GLN A 1098 21.88 -31.34 -66.16
CA GLN A 1098 23.32 -31.14 -65.98
C GLN A 1098 23.91 -30.13 -66.98
N LYS A 1099 23.05 -29.48 -67.77
CA LYS A 1099 23.43 -28.49 -68.78
C LYS A 1099 22.89 -27.13 -68.37
N TRP A 1100 23.77 -26.13 -68.39
CA TRP A 1100 23.49 -24.78 -67.96
C TRP A 1100 23.81 -23.82 -69.10
N ARG A 1101 22.78 -23.12 -69.57
CA ARG A 1101 22.91 -22.00 -70.50
C ARG A 1101 23.49 -20.82 -69.74
N ILE A 1102 24.69 -20.41 -70.12
CA ILE A 1102 25.39 -19.25 -69.58
C ILE A 1102 25.17 -18.09 -70.56
N SER A 1103 24.78 -16.94 -70.05
CA SER A 1103 24.67 -15.71 -70.85
C SER A 1103 25.16 -14.49 -70.08
N TYR A 1104 26.00 -13.68 -70.73
CA TYR A 1104 26.55 -12.46 -70.14
C TYR A 1104 25.52 -11.33 -70.13
N LEU A 1105 25.37 -10.67 -68.99
CA LEU A 1105 24.37 -9.63 -68.74
C LEU A 1105 24.94 -8.21 -68.84
N GLY A 1106 26.26 -8.07 -68.90
CA GLY A 1106 26.98 -6.81 -68.69
C GLY A 1106 27.60 -6.71 -67.30
N ASP A 1107 28.49 -5.72 -67.13
CA ASP A 1107 29.12 -5.34 -65.85
C ASP A 1107 29.72 -6.49 -65.02
N GLY A 1108 30.26 -7.52 -65.68
CA GLY A 1108 30.86 -8.71 -65.05
C GLY A 1108 29.87 -9.81 -64.65
N TYR A 1109 28.56 -9.61 -64.84
CA TYR A 1109 27.51 -10.54 -64.40
C TYR A 1109 27.02 -11.48 -65.51
N TYR A 1110 26.57 -12.66 -65.09
CA TYR A 1110 26.03 -13.74 -65.89
C TYR A 1110 24.71 -14.24 -65.33
N SER A 1111 23.80 -14.64 -66.22
CA SER A 1111 22.72 -15.58 -65.89
C SER A 1111 23.20 -17.01 -66.14
N ILE A 1112 22.83 -17.93 -65.25
CA ILE A 1112 23.14 -19.36 -65.33
C ILE A 1112 21.81 -20.11 -65.28
N VAL A 1113 21.40 -20.78 -66.36
CA VAL A 1113 20.01 -21.28 -66.53
C VAL A 1113 19.98 -22.76 -66.92
N ALA A 1114 19.29 -23.60 -66.14
CA ALA A 1114 19.18 -25.03 -66.39
C ALA A 1114 18.36 -25.30 -67.67
N VAL A 1115 18.89 -26.12 -68.57
CA VAL A 1115 18.34 -26.30 -69.93
C VAL A 1115 17.04 -27.12 -69.95
N HIS A 1116 16.83 -28.03 -69.00
CA HIS A 1116 15.63 -28.87 -68.92
C HIS A 1116 14.38 -28.16 -68.39
N SER A 1117 14.55 -27.05 -67.66
CA SER A 1117 13.48 -26.36 -66.92
C SER A 1117 13.33 -24.88 -67.27
N ASP A 1118 14.30 -24.32 -68.01
CA ASP A 1118 14.53 -22.89 -68.26
C ASP A 1118 14.52 -22.02 -66.98
N LYS A 1119 14.88 -22.62 -65.83
CA LYS A 1119 15.00 -21.95 -64.51
C LYS A 1119 16.45 -21.56 -64.22
N ALA A 1120 16.62 -20.38 -63.62
CA ALA A 1120 17.93 -19.86 -63.28
C ALA A 1120 18.47 -20.51 -61.99
N LEU A 1121 19.80 -20.62 -61.91
CA LEU A 1121 20.54 -20.88 -60.69
C LEU A 1121 20.32 -19.70 -59.74
N ASP A 1122 19.74 -19.99 -58.58
CA ASP A 1122 19.12 -19.03 -57.68
C ASP A 1122 19.68 -19.22 -56.26
N MET A 1123 20.24 -18.15 -55.69
CA MET A 1123 20.60 -18.10 -54.28
C MET A 1123 19.32 -17.91 -53.47
N GLN A 1124 18.91 -18.88 -52.65
CA GLN A 1124 17.57 -18.90 -52.07
C GLN A 1124 17.28 -17.62 -51.27
N ASN A 1125 16.23 -16.90 -51.68
CA ASN A 1125 15.83 -15.59 -51.11
C ASN A 1125 16.93 -14.51 -51.18
N ALA A 1126 17.84 -14.59 -52.16
CA ALA A 1126 19.05 -13.76 -52.27
C ALA A 1126 20.01 -13.84 -51.06
N GLY A 1127 19.91 -14.90 -50.25
CA GLY A 1127 20.51 -14.98 -48.91
C GLY A 1127 22.03 -14.69 -48.87
N ILE A 1128 22.43 -13.88 -47.90
CA ILE A 1128 23.75 -13.24 -47.80
C ILE A 1128 24.72 -13.96 -46.84
N ASP A 1129 24.22 -14.94 -46.09
CA ASP A 1129 24.92 -15.70 -45.06
C ASP A 1129 25.63 -16.95 -45.61
N ASN A 1130 26.66 -17.40 -44.90
CA ASN A 1130 27.30 -18.69 -45.16
C ASN A 1130 26.28 -19.84 -45.03
N ASN A 1131 26.41 -20.83 -45.92
CA ASN A 1131 25.52 -21.99 -46.04
C ASN A 1131 24.12 -21.66 -46.58
N CYS A 1132 23.93 -20.49 -47.23
CA CYS A 1132 22.69 -20.22 -47.96
C CYS A 1132 22.49 -21.27 -49.06
N LYS A 1133 21.30 -21.87 -49.15
CA LYS A 1133 20.99 -22.93 -50.11
C LYS A 1133 20.96 -22.37 -51.54
N VAL A 1134 21.60 -23.08 -52.47
CA VAL A 1134 21.47 -22.82 -53.91
C VAL A 1134 20.43 -23.78 -54.52
N GLN A 1135 19.57 -23.23 -55.37
CA GLN A 1135 18.42 -23.89 -55.96
C GLN A 1135 18.24 -23.48 -57.42
N GLN A 1136 17.23 -24.04 -58.11
CA GLN A 1136 16.68 -23.39 -59.31
C GLN A 1136 15.44 -22.56 -58.94
N TYR A 1137 15.22 -21.47 -59.65
CA TYR A 1137 13.97 -20.70 -59.57
C TYR A 1137 13.63 -20.06 -60.92
N GLU A 1138 12.38 -19.62 -61.08
CA GLU A 1138 11.86 -18.98 -62.28
C GLU A 1138 12.78 -17.85 -62.77
N ASN A 1139 13.19 -17.96 -64.05
CA ASN A 1139 14.27 -17.15 -64.59
C ASN A 1139 13.85 -15.69 -64.74
N SER A 1140 14.51 -14.86 -63.95
CA SER A 1140 14.35 -13.41 -63.88
C SER A 1140 15.72 -12.71 -63.84
N ALA A 1141 16.80 -13.40 -64.22
CA ALA A 1141 18.18 -12.99 -63.97
C ALA A 1141 18.61 -11.64 -64.59
N ALA A 1142 17.88 -11.11 -65.58
CA ALA A 1142 18.10 -9.75 -66.09
C ALA A 1142 17.72 -8.64 -65.09
N THR A 1143 16.85 -8.92 -64.11
CA THR A 1143 16.34 -7.95 -63.12
C THR A 1143 16.39 -8.45 -61.67
N ASN A 1144 16.62 -9.75 -61.45
CA ASN A 1144 16.70 -10.38 -60.13
C ASN A 1144 18.16 -10.66 -59.72
N GLU A 1145 18.64 -9.95 -58.70
CA GLU A 1145 20.01 -10.09 -58.19
C GLU A 1145 20.31 -11.47 -57.59
N ALA A 1146 19.31 -12.24 -57.16
CA ALA A 1146 19.46 -13.60 -56.63
C ALA A 1146 19.93 -14.64 -57.67
N GLN A 1147 19.94 -14.24 -58.95
CA GLN A 1147 20.22 -15.09 -60.11
C GLN A 1147 21.37 -14.52 -60.96
N GLN A 1148 22.10 -13.53 -60.43
CA GLN A 1148 23.23 -12.88 -61.07
C GLN A 1148 24.55 -13.36 -60.45
N TRP A 1149 25.42 -13.89 -61.30
CA TRP A 1149 26.67 -14.54 -60.90
C TRP A 1149 27.85 -13.95 -61.66
N ILE A 1150 28.97 -13.68 -60.99
CA ILE A 1150 30.25 -13.35 -61.60
C ILE A 1150 31.00 -14.67 -61.85
N ILE A 1151 31.61 -14.80 -63.01
CA ILE A 1151 32.53 -15.90 -63.34
C ILE A 1151 33.91 -15.28 -63.46
N LYS A 1152 34.84 -15.61 -62.55
CA LYS A 1152 36.20 -15.05 -62.49
C LYS A 1152 37.23 -16.17 -62.54
N GLU A 1153 38.29 -16.01 -63.32
CA GLU A 1153 39.36 -17.01 -63.41
C GLU A 1153 40.02 -17.27 -62.03
N ALA A 1154 40.32 -18.54 -61.75
CA ALA A 1154 41.03 -19.00 -60.56
C ALA A 1154 42.49 -19.41 -60.85
N GLY A 1155 42.92 -19.34 -62.12
CA GLY A 1155 44.14 -19.99 -62.64
C GLY A 1155 43.82 -21.33 -63.32
N ASP A 1156 44.77 -21.85 -64.11
CA ASP A 1156 44.74 -23.20 -64.73
C ASP A 1156 43.45 -23.61 -65.46
N LYS A 1157 42.73 -22.64 -66.04
CA LYS A 1157 41.42 -22.80 -66.71
C LYS A 1157 40.28 -23.24 -65.77
N GLU A 1158 40.45 -22.99 -64.48
CA GLU A 1158 39.42 -23.06 -63.46
C GLU A 1158 38.84 -21.66 -63.18
N PHE A 1159 37.63 -21.63 -62.63
CA PHE A 1159 36.85 -20.42 -62.37
C PHE A 1159 36.22 -20.48 -60.98
N TYR A 1160 36.14 -19.33 -60.33
CA TYR A 1160 35.20 -19.10 -59.24
C TYR A 1160 33.86 -18.65 -59.83
N ILE A 1161 32.77 -19.20 -59.32
CA ILE A 1161 31.41 -18.71 -59.56
C ILE A 1161 30.99 -17.98 -58.30
N ILE A 1162 30.79 -16.67 -58.37
CA ILE A 1162 30.59 -15.79 -57.22
C ILE A 1162 29.25 -15.09 -57.39
N HIS A 1163 28.31 -15.33 -56.48
CA HIS A 1163 27.01 -14.66 -56.47
C HIS A 1163 27.16 -13.15 -56.28
N LYS A 1164 26.20 -12.34 -56.78
CA LYS A 1164 26.25 -10.88 -56.71
C LYS A 1164 26.40 -10.29 -55.29
N ASN A 1165 26.04 -11.05 -54.25
CA ASN A 1165 26.26 -10.68 -52.83
C ASN A 1165 27.66 -11.06 -52.28
N GLY A 1166 28.59 -11.53 -53.12
CA GLY A 1166 29.97 -11.87 -52.76
C GLY A 1166 30.20 -13.27 -52.19
N LEU A 1167 29.15 -14.11 -52.08
CA LEU A 1167 29.31 -15.52 -51.72
C LEU A 1167 29.76 -16.36 -52.93
N PHE A 1168 30.68 -17.29 -52.70
CA PHE A 1168 31.16 -18.25 -53.70
C PHE A 1168 30.20 -19.44 -53.77
N LEU A 1169 30.02 -19.99 -54.97
CA LEU A 1169 29.33 -21.26 -55.19
C LEU A 1169 30.21 -22.39 -54.63
N ASP A 1170 29.75 -23.03 -53.57
CA ASP A 1170 30.53 -23.86 -52.67
C ASP A 1170 29.86 -25.23 -52.47
N VAL A 1171 30.65 -26.30 -52.45
CA VAL A 1171 30.16 -27.66 -52.14
C VAL A 1171 30.08 -27.82 -50.62
N VAL A 1172 28.89 -28.12 -50.09
CA VAL A 1172 28.59 -28.14 -48.64
C VAL A 1172 29.67 -28.89 -47.84
N ASN A 1173 30.24 -28.20 -46.84
CA ASN A 1173 31.33 -28.69 -45.98
C ASN A 1173 32.58 -29.22 -46.72
N GLY A 1174 32.81 -28.79 -47.98
CA GLY A 1174 33.86 -29.33 -48.84
C GLY A 1174 33.69 -30.80 -49.22
N THR A 1175 32.48 -31.38 -49.06
CA THR A 1175 32.24 -32.81 -49.24
C THR A 1175 32.02 -33.13 -50.73
N ILE A 1176 33.08 -33.33 -51.50
CA ILE A 1176 33.02 -33.48 -52.97
C ILE A 1176 32.67 -34.94 -53.36
N ALA A 1177 31.38 -35.25 -53.33
CA ALA A 1177 30.80 -36.57 -53.63
C ALA A 1177 29.51 -36.45 -54.48
N ASP A 1178 29.04 -37.58 -55.03
CA ASP A 1178 27.77 -37.66 -55.76
C ASP A 1178 26.58 -37.47 -54.79
N GLY A 1179 25.68 -36.54 -55.11
CA GLY A 1179 24.56 -36.14 -54.25
C GLY A 1179 24.85 -34.97 -53.30
N SER A 1180 26.09 -34.48 -53.22
CA SER A 1180 26.47 -33.38 -52.30
C SER A 1180 25.77 -32.06 -52.63
N GLY A 1181 25.21 -31.40 -51.62
CA GLY A 1181 24.52 -30.11 -51.81
C GLY A 1181 25.45 -28.97 -52.19
N ILE A 1182 24.88 -27.93 -52.82
CA ILE A 1182 25.56 -26.68 -53.16
C ILE A 1182 25.01 -25.53 -52.32
N GLN A 1183 25.90 -24.65 -51.88
CA GLN A 1183 25.61 -23.51 -51.02
C GLN A 1183 26.35 -22.24 -51.48
N GLY A 1184 25.94 -21.08 -50.97
CA GLY A 1184 26.75 -19.89 -50.92
C GLY A 1184 27.65 -19.90 -49.67
N PHE A 1185 28.95 -19.66 -49.84
CA PHE A 1185 29.90 -19.59 -48.73
C PHE A 1185 30.96 -18.50 -48.95
N VAL A 1186 31.58 -18.00 -47.89
CA VAL A 1186 32.71 -17.05 -47.98
C VAL A 1186 33.88 -17.63 -48.78
N GLY A 1187 34.54 -16.81 -49.60
CA GLY A 1187 35.68 -17.23 -50.42
C GLY A 1187 36.84 -17.76 -49.57
N ASN A 1188 37.01 -19.08 -49.56
CA ASN A 1188 38.07 -19.81 -48.85
C ASN A 1188 39.12 -20.42 -49.81
N ARG A 1189 38.91 -20.29 -51.13
CA ARG A 1189 39.77 -20.76 -52.23
C ARG A 1189 40.01 -22.28 -52.28
N THR A 1190 39.21 -23.09 -51.57
CA THR A 1190 39.30 -24.55 -51.63
C THR A 1190 38.71 -25.11 -52.93
N ASP A 1191 39.01 -26.38 -53.22
CA ASP A 1191 38.47 -27.12 -54.37
C ASP A 1191 36.93 -27.23 -54.37
N ALA A 1192 36.29 -26.95 -53.23
CA ALA A 1192 34.83 -26.85 -53.11
C ALA A 1192 34.24 -25.64 -53.85
N GLN A 1193 35.07 -24.63 -54.14
CA GLN A 1193 34.66 -23.33 -54.71
C GLN A 1193 35.17 -23.11 -56.14
N ARG A 1194 35.96 -24.04 -56.66
CA ARG A 1194 36.59 -23.96 -57.99
C ARG A 1194 35.88 -24.86 -59.00
N TRP A 1195 35.65 -24.34 -60.19
CA TRP A 1195 34.77 -24.91 -61.21
C TRP A 1195 35.42 -24.90 -62.60
N VAL A 1196 35.03 -25.82 -63.47
CA VAL A 1196 35.45 -25.87 -64.88
C VAL A 1196 34.24 -26.04 -65.79
N PHE A 1197 34.07 -25.10 -66.72
CA PHE A 1197 33.03 -25.14 -67.73
C PHE A 1197 33.45 -26.04 -68.90
N THR A 1198 32.56 -26.90 -69.37
CA THR A 1198 32.76 -27.75 -70.55
C THR A 1198 31.57 -27.57 -71.48
N ASP A 1199 31.80 -27.21 -72.74
CA ASP A 1199 30.76 -27.10 -73.77
C ASP A 1199 29.95 -28.40 -73.86
N ALA A 1200 28.62 -28.29 -73.95
CA ALA A 1200 27.69 -29.40 -73.99
C ALA A 1200 27.19 -29.74 -75.41
N ASP A 1201 27.38 -28.84 -76.38
CA ASP A 1201 26.89 -28.96 -77.77
C ASP A 1201 28.03 -29.21 -78.78
N SER A 1202 29.26 -29.44 -78.30
CA SER A 1202 30.44 -29.76 -79.13
C SER A 1202 30.35 -31.18 -79.75
N GLY A 1203 29.46 -31.36 -80.72
CA GLY A 1203 29.34 -32.57 -81.52
C GLY A 1203 30.48 -32.71 -82.53
N ASP A 1204 31.01 -33.93 -82.66
CA ASP A 1204 32.03 -34.29 -83.64
C ASP A 1204 31.59 -33.97 -85.09
N ILE A 1205 32.50 -33.43 -85.89
CA ILE A 1205 32.27 -32.99 -87.28
C ILE A 1205 32.83 -33.96 -88.33
N SER A 1206 33.27 -35.16 -87.93
CA SER A 1206 33.88 -36.21 -88.77
C SER A 1206 32.99 -36.86 -89.85
N GLY A 1207 31.96 -36.15 -90.36
CA GLY A 1207 30.94 -36.71 -91.26
C GLY A 1207 30.25 -35.73 -92.21
N ILE A 1208 30.84 -34.57 -92.55
CA ILE A 1208 30.30 -33.69 -93.61
C ILE A 1208 30.86 -34.14 -94.97
N ASP A 1209 30.14 -35.01 -95.67
CA ASP A 1209 30.51 -35.45 -97.03
C ASP A 1209 29.32 -35.28 -98.00
N THR A 1210 29.39 -34.22 -98.82
CA THR A 1210 28.45 -33.79 -99.88
C THR A 1210 26.98 -33.48 -99.52
N PRO A 1211 26.43 -32.30 -99.92
CA PRO A 1211 24.99 -32.06 -99.95
C PRO A 1211 24.25 -32.95 -100.96
N ALA A 1212 22.94 -33.11 -100.78
CA ALA A 1212 22.08 -33.79 -101.74
C ALA A 1212 22.09 -33.10 -103.13
N VAL A 1213 21.92 -33.91 -104.19
CA VAL A 1213 21.99 -33.48 -105.59
C VAL A 1213 21.09 -32.27 -105.86
N GLY A 1214 21.71 -31.12 -106.13
CA GLY A 1214 21.03 -29.87 -106.49
C GLY A 1214 21.40 -28.64 -105.65
N LYS A 1215 22.23 -28.77 -104.61
CA LYS A 1215 22.75 -27.63 -103.82
C LYS A 1215 24.27 -27.66 -103.64
N THR A 1216 24.88 -26.48 -103.65
CA THR A 1216 26.32 -26.25 -103.46
C THR A 1216 26.58 -25.37 -102.25
N ILE A 1217 27.58 -25.72 -101.44
CA ILE A 1217 28.08 -24.84 -100.37
C ILE A 1217 28.93 -23.75 -101.04
N GLU A 1218 28.52 -22.49 -100.94
CA GLU A 1218 29.24 -21.38 -101.57
C GLU A 1218 30.27 -20.70 -100.65
N LYS A 1219 30.06 -20.75 -99.33
CA LYS A 1219 30.90 -20.03 -98.37
C LYS A 1219 31.01 -20.74 -97.03
N VAL A 1220 32.24 -20.78 -96.51
CA VAL A 1220 32.58 -21.16 -95.12
C VAL A 1220 33.47 -20.05 -94.57
N GLU A 1221 33.17 -19.56 -93.37
CA GLU A 1221 33.99 -18.55 -92.68
C GLU A 1221 34.52 -19.08 -91.35
N TYR A 1222 35.78 -18.74 -91.07
CA TYR A 1222 36.48 -19.03 -89.83
C TYR A 1222 36.62 -17.72 -89.05
N TYR A 1223 36.28 -17.73 -87.76
CA TYR A 1223 36.50 -16.60 -86.86
C TYR A 1223 37.45 -17.00 -85.74
N ASP A 1224 38.34 -16.07 -85.36
CA ASP A 1224 39.20 -16.22 -84.19
C ASP A 1224 38.40 -16.15 -82.87
N VAL A 1225 39.07 -16.42 -81.75
CA VAL A 1225 38.49 -16.37 -80.39
C VAL A 1225 38.03 -14.96 -79.96
N ASN A 1226 38.17 -13.94 -80.82
CA ASN A 1226 37.74 -12.56 -80.61
C ASN A 1226 36.68 -12.11 -81.65
N GLY A 1227 36.14 -13.05 -82.45
CA GLY A 1227 35.11 -12.76 -83.46
C GLY A 1227 35.61 -12.08 -84.73
N ARG A 1228 36.90 -12.12 -85.04
CA ARG A 1228 37.49 -11.56 -86.28
C ARG A 1228 37.61 -12.64 -87.35
N LEU A 1229 37.31 -12.29 -88.60
CA LEU A 1229 37.53 -13.19 -89.75
C LEU A 1229 39.01 -13.60 -89.84
N SER A 1230 39.27 -14.91 -89.95
CA SER A 1230 40.59 -15.47 -90.25
C SER A 1230 40.61 -16.06 -91.65
N GLU A 1231 41.65 -15.74 -92.43
CA GLU A 1231 41.81 -16.28 -93.79
C GLU A 1231 42.23 -17.76 -93.80
N LYS A 1232 42.73 -18.31 -92.67
CA LYS A 1232 43.19 -19.71 -92.55
C LYS A 1232 42.96 -20.29 -91.14
N PRO A 1233 42.72 -21.61 -91.03
CA PRO A 1233 42.85 -22.31 -89.76
C PRO A 1233 44.33 -22.46 -89.37
N TYR A 1234 44.61 -22.31 -88.07
CA TYR A 1234 45.89 -22.63 -87.43
C TYR A 1234 45.60 -23.67 -86.33
N GLU A 1235 46.46 -24.68 -86.17
CA GLU A 1235 46.26 -25.73 -85.16
C GLU A 1235 46.28 -25.16 -83.74
N GLY A 1236 45.34 -25.60 -82.89
CA GLY A 1236 45.37 -25.35 -81.44
C GLY A 1236 44.53 -24.19 -80.91
N PHE A 1237 43.69 -23.55 -81.73
CA PHE A 1237 42.75 -22.50 -81.31
C PHE A 1237 41.31 -22.88 -81.62
N ASN A 1238 40.40 -22.60 -80.68
CA ASN A 1238 38.95 -22.71 -80.92
C ASN A 1238 38.55 -21.74 -82.05
N LEU A 1239 37.98 -22.27 -83.13
CA LEU A 1239 37.45 -21.50 -84.26
C LEU A 1239 35.92 -21.61 -84.27
N ILE A 1240 35.25 -20.51 -84.62
CA ILE A 1240 33.84 -20.56 -85.01
C ILE A 1240 33.79 -20.78 -86.52
N VAL A 1241 33.10 -21.85 -86.93
CA VAL A 1241 32.84 -22.19 -88.34
C VAL A 1241 31.37 -21.93 -88.65
N THR A 1242 31.11 -21.13 -89.68
CA THR A 1242 29.74 -20.82 -90.16
C THR A 1242 29.58 -21.21 -91.63
N ILE A 1243 28.48 -21.89 -91.96
CA ILE A 1243 28.20 -22.46 -93.29
C ILE A 1243 26.93 -21.80 -93.89
N TYR A 1244 27.02 -21.41 -95.16
CA TYR A 1244 25.95 -20.73 -95.90
C TYR A 1244 25.46 -21.54 -97.12
N ASP A 1245 24.16 -21.47 -97.37
CA ASP A 1245 23.46 -21.83 -98.61
C ASP A 1245 22.95 -20.53 -99.24
N ASP A 1246 22.89 -20.44 -100.57
CA ASP A 1246 22.65 -19.23 -101.37
C ASP A 1246 23.50 -17.98 -101.07
N GLY A 1247 24.50 -18.07 -100.20
CA GLY A 1247 25.39 -16.98 -99.80
C GLY A 1247 24.76 -15.94 -98.87
N THR A 1248 23.44 -16.02 -98.59
CA THR A 1248 22.75 -15.05 -97.72
C THR A 1248 22.23 -15.65 -96.41
N LYS A 1249 22.06 -16.98 -96.33
CA LYS A 1249 21.42 -17.63 -95.18
C LYS A 1249 22.35 -18.57 -94.41
N GLU A 1250 22.54 -18.29 -93.13
CA GLU A 1250 23.25 -19.17 -92.19
C GLU A 1250 22.47 -20.49 -92.03
N VAL A 1251 23.16 -21.63 -92.24
CA VAL A 1251 22.57 -22.98 -92.19
C VAL A 1251 23.05 -23.76 -90.98
N LYS A 1252 24.32 -23.57 -90.60
CA LYS A 1252 24.90 -24.14 -89.38
C LYS A 1252 26.09 -23.32 -88.90
N LYS A 1253 26.24 -23.23 -87.58
CA LYS A 1253 27.38 -22.64 -86.88
C LYS A 1253 27.87 -23.62 -85.82
N ALA A 1254 29.17 -23.75 -85.65
CA ALA A 1254 29.77 -24.69 -84.69
C ALA A 1254 31.13 -24.18 -84.19
N PHE A 1255 31.48 -24.54 -82.95
CA PHE A 1255 32.85 -24.43 -82.46
C PHE A 1255 33.65 -25.66 -82.90
N VAL A 1256 34.85 -25.41 -83.44
CA VAL A 1256 35.83 -26.42 -83.88
C VAL A 1256 37.16 -26.13 -83.17
N LYS A 1257 38.00 -27.14 -82.97
CA LYS A 1257 39.16 -27.11 -82.07
C LYS A 1257 40.45 -27.56 -82.76
#